data_AF-A0A7C5INY3-F1
#
_entry.id   AF-A0A7C5INY3-F1
#
_cell.length_a   1.000
_cell.length_b   1.000
_cell.length_c   1.000
_cell.angle_alpha   90.00
_cell.angle_beta   90.00
_cell.angle_gamma   90.00
#
_symmetry.space_group_name_H-M   'P 1'
#
loop_
_entity.id
_entity.type
_entity.pdbx_description
1 polymer ?
#
loop_
_entity_poly.entity_id
_entity_poly.type
_entity_poly.pdbx_seq_one_letter_code
_entity_poly.pdbx_strand_id
1 'polypeptide(L)'
;MEQKYRRIRRFAQIMALVMFWEIAAPVAVFALTSGPSQPEVQQFQAAGTSGMVDLFTGNFNYNIPLFELPGPNGSYPFNLSYASGISMDQEASWVGLGWNLNPGVITRQMRGLPDEFEGDKVIVEQDMKADQTYGITVSPNMEIFGGDISKGGLNITRKYYYNSYRGFGIVTSVGPSLDFGEAAGNHTNLGLSLSLDTQEGVGFNFSAGFSRYRKFTAHRFTASIGYHSRTGLSDLGLNYTKSRPKTGRNGKVTNHSNGGSTALSFASPGFTPETFLPKTSINLNGSLKMGFGGGAFANFAAGGFYHSSWLAKNKDTIPAYGYQNLEKAGEEDLMDINREKEGNLHKHTPNLPAPNLTYDLYTAVGQGMSGSFRAFRSDVGILHNRKVYAKSGGGNAGIDISGLHYGNDFGLNFSQSKSGRWNKHNNILTQAAANNHEFYHFAGKNGRVADYEPWYFRMLGESTSESTNNLAYIHDDDAVRIQLEKKISLPRKNFLAMPQLESKYGHALNLNTWERYHDDKARKPRNSVIHAISQAQLGGDNAALEEYHIQIYEQNGNQISPNPQDLKPYSRNHPGHHTAGITVANPAGMRYVYALPAYNKKQVEASFSVDGSNVPCGPRIGIKIKNGKIDYKIPHTDQFYNRKEIPEYAHSYLLTSILGQDYVDADSIPGPSDGDFGFWVKFNYVRVNETFKWRTPFTEASFDKGRLPLLSDDKANYMYGEKEIWYLSSAETKTHISEWHLSRRLDGKGAAAELQNMPSPGNLASIQAGYAYKIDSIGLYSKIERIQNGILNPNADPISMAHFEYSYELCGNVPNNVNFDPTPGASAPANSGKLSLKKLWFTQQNSSRGAHSPYQFGYDASGNLSNPAYDGHAQDRWGTPKPYTNFCDNAEYPYTNQYGSRASLDSAASAWSLKEITLPTGGIMRIDYEADDYAYVQNKRAARMFKIKSLTSGAISDITYTQDYKSNYTQGERRRIYFETPFPIASKADLDPYFAGM
;
A
#
# COMPACT_ATOMS: atom_id res chain seq x y z
N MET A 1 -31.23 -13.89 20.53
CA MET A 1 -31.34 -13.14 19.25
C MET A 1 -30.86 -11.70 19.35
N GLU A 2 -31.32 -10.91 20.33
CA GLU A 2 -30.96 -9.48 20.47
C GLU A 2 -29.45 -9.17 20.57
N GLN A 3 -28.68 -10.01 21.28
CA GLN A 3 -27.22 -9.87 21.34
C GLN A 3 -26.51 -10.14 20.00
N LYS A 4 -27.08 -11.04 19.17
CA LYS A 4 -26.58 -11.35 17.83
C LYS A 4 -26.78 -10.15 16.91
N TYR A 5 -27.96 -9.52 16.97
CA TYR A 5 -28.25 -8.28 16.26
C TYR A 5 -27.37 -7.11 16.73
N ARG A 6 -27.10 -6.96 18.03
CA ARG A 6 -26.18 -5.92 18.54
C ARG A 6 -24.73 -6.12 18.06
N ARG A 7 -24.26 -7.35 17.93
CA ARG A 7 -22.91 -7.65 17.40
C ARG A 7 -22.82 -7.39 15.89
N ILE A 8 -23.82 -7.81 15.12
CA ILE A 8 -23.90 -7.53 13.68
C ILE A 8 -23.95 -6.02 13.42
N ARG A 9 -24.71 -5.27 14.23
CA ARG A 9 -24.79 -3.80 14.12
C ARG A 9 -23.44 -3.12 14.40
N ARG A 10 -22.68 -3.60 15.40
CA ARG A 10 -21.34 -3.09 15.70
C ARG A 10 -20.32 -3.46 14.62
N PHE A 11 -20.41 -4.66 14.06
CA PHE A 11 -19.54 -5.10 12.98
C PHE A 11 -19.81 -4.32 11.68
N ALA A 12 -21.08 -4.12 11.33
CA ALA A 12 -21.49 -3.27 10.22
C ALA A 12 -21.05 -1.81 10.42
N GLN A 13 -21.12 -1.28 11.64
CA GLN A 13 -20.60 0.06 11.97
C GLN A 13 -19.09 0.18 11.79
N ILE A 14 -18.32 -0.87 12.10
CA ILE A 14 -16.87 -0.89 11.91
C ILE A 14 -16.52 -1.02 10.43
N MET A 15 -17.18 -1.90 9.69
CA MET A 15 -17.00 -2.03 8.24
C MET A 15 -17.38 -0.74 7.51
N ALA A 16 -18.45 -0.08 7.94
CA ALA A 16 -18.83 1.23 7.45
C ALA A 16 -17.76 2.29 7.74
N LEU A 17 -17.07 2.21 8.89
CA LEU A 17 -16.01 3.14 9.27
C LEU A 17 -14.71 2.87 8.48
N VAL A 18 -14.42 1.60 8.16
CA VAL A 18 -13.31 1.21 7.28
C VAL A 18 -13.57 1.66 5.84
N MET A 19 -14.76 1.37 5.30
CA MET A 19 -15.17 1.87 3.98
C MET A 19 -15.19 3.41 3.95
N PHE A 20 -15.65 4.06 5.02
CA PHE A 20 -15.58 5.52 5.14
C PHE A 20 -14.14 6.02 5.14
N TRP A 21 -13.20 5.30 5.76
CA TRP A 21 -11.79 5.70 5.76
C TRP A 21 -11.11 5.46 4.40
N GLU A 22 -11.47 4.40 3.69
CA GLU A 22 -11.06 4.16 2.30
C GLU A 22 -11.63 5.22 1.33
N ILE A 23 -12.85 5.71 1.59
CA ILE A 23 -13.50 6.77 0.79
C ILE A 23 -13.03 8.18 1.20
N ALA A 24 -12.72 8.42 2.48
CA ALA A 24 -12.28 9.74 2.98
C ALA A 24 -10.77 9.96 2.83
N ALA A 25 -9.98 8.90 2.69
CA ALA A 25 -8.56 8.94 2.41
C ALA A 25 -8.17 7.89 1.34
N PRO A 26 -8.76 7.93 0.13
CA PRO A 26 -8.32 7.06 -0.95
C PRO A 26 -6.87 7.39 -1.25
N VAL A 27 -6.00 6.39 -1.19
CA VAL A 27 -4.63 6.52 -1.68
C VAL A 27 -4.71 6.49 -3.21
N ALA A 28 -5.16 7.59 -3.81
CA ALA A 28 -5.07 7.80 -5.24
C ALA A 28 -3.58 7.91 -5.59
N VAL A 29 -3.06 6.88 -6.26
CA VAL A 29 -1.74 6.95 -6.87
C VAL A 29 -1.92 7.60 -8.23
N PHE A 30 -1.55 8.88 -8.31
CA PHE A 30 -1.61 9.70 -9.53
C PHE A 30 -0.57 9.21 -10.55
N ALA A 31 -1.00 8.58 -11.63
CA ALA A 31 -0.07 7.91 -12.54
C ALA A 31 -0.46 8.09 -14.01
N LEU A 32 0.30 8.93 -14.71
CA LEU A 32 0.19 9.16 -16.16
C LEU A 32 0.69 7.96 -17.01
N THR A 33 1.37 7.03 -16.37
CA THR A 33 1.59 5.69 -16.91
C THR A 33 0.80 4.76 -16.01
N SER A 34 -0.04 3.90 -16.58
CA SER A 34 -0.98 2.96 -15.94
C SER A 34 -0.42 1.98 -14.89
N GLY A 35 0.80 2.23 -14.39
CA GLY A 35 1.51 1.37 -13.45
C GLY A 35 1.90 0.06 -14.13
N PRO A 36 1.89 -1.07 -13.40
CA PRO A 36 2.17 -2.38 -13.98
C PRO A 36 1.07 -2.84 -14.95
N SER A 37 -0.19 -2.38 -14.81
CA SER A 37 -1.31 -2.75 -15.70
C SER A 37 -1.31 -1.94 -17.00
N GLN A 38 -1.89 -2.45 -18.09
CA GLN A 38 -2.20 -1.67 -19.31
C GLN A 38 -3.60 -1.02 -19.21
N PRO A 39 -3.90 0.09 -19.91
CA PRO A 39 -5.24 0.71 -19.87
C PRO A 39 -6.33 -0.20 -20.46
N GLU A 40 -6.02 -0.95 -21.52
CA GLU A 40 -6.98 -1.79 -22.25
C GLU A 40 -7.58 -2.90 -21.37
N VAL A 41 -6.84 -3.33 -20.35
CA VAL A 41 -7.25 -4.42 -19.45
C VAL A 41 -8.13 -3.94 -18.29
N GLN A 42 -8.25 -2.62 -18.05
CA GLN A 42 -8.89 -2.09 -16.84
C GLN A 42 -10.40 -1.82 -16.98
N GLN A 43 -10.94 -1.69 -18.18
CA GLN A 43 -12.31 -1.20 -18.42
C GLN A 43 -13.13 -2.12 -19.34
N PHE A 44 -13.20 -3.41 -19.05
CA PHE A 44 -14.00 -4.32 -19.85
C PHE A 44 -15.51 -4.06 -19.69
N GLN A 45 -16.24 -4.02 -20.81
CA GLN A 45 -17.69 -4.05 -20.84
C GLN A 45 -18.19 -5.18 -21.74
N ALA A 46 -19.17 -5.95 -21.27
CA ALA A 46 -19.76 -7.03 -22.04
C ALA A 46 -20.67 -6.51 -23.18
N ALA A 47 -20.87 -7.32 -24.21
CA ALA A 47 -21.84 -7.07 -25.26
C ALA A 47 -23.27 -6.94 -24.67
N GLY A 48 -24.01 -5.89 -25.03
CA GLY A 48 -25.44 -5.77 -24.73
C GLY A 48 -25.84 -5.03 -23.45
N THR A 49 -24.94 -4.27 -22.81
CA THR A 49 -25.33 -3.29 -21.79
C THR A 49 -26.21 -2.20 -22.42
N SER A 50 -27.51 -2.20 -22.11
CA SER A 50 -28.50 -1.30 -22.74
C SER A 50 -28.61 0.08 -22.08
N GLY A 51 -28.03 0.26 -20.89
CA GLY A 51 -28.09 1.50 -20.14
C GLY A 51 -27.03 2.49 -20.63
N MET A 52 -27.47 3.64 -21.14
CA MET A 52 -26.56 4.75 -21.49
C MET A 52 -26.06 5.53 -20.28
N VAL A 53 -26.60 5.25 -19.09
CA VAL A 53 -26.19 5.85 -17.82
C VAL A 53 -26.06 4.74 -16.77
N ASP A 54 -24.93 4.72 -16.08
CA ASP A 54 -24.72 3.86 -14.92
C ASP A 54 -25.54 4.38 -13.74
N LEU A 55 -26.43 3.53 -13.18
CA LEU A 55 -27.33 3.94 -12.10
C LEU A 55 -26.63 4.13 -10.75
N PHE A 56 -25.42 3.60 -10.58
CA PHE A 56 -24.63 3.73 -9.37
C PHE A 56 -23.71 4.95 -9.41
N THR A 57 -23.04 5.17 -10.54
CA THR A 57 -22.07 6.29 -10.68
C THR A 57 -22.66 7.52 -11.37
N GLY A 58 -23.78 7.41 -12.08
CA GLY A 58 -24.32 8.49 -12.92
C GLY A 58 -23.54 8.72 -14.22
N ASN A 59 -22.48 7.96 -14.48
CA ASN A 59 -21.64 8.14 -15.66
C ASN A 59 -22.34 7.71 -16.95
N PHE A 60 -22.09 8.45 -18.03
CA PHE A 60 -22.52 8.09 -19.37
C PHE A 60 -21.71 6.91 -19.90
N ASN A 61 -22.41 5.94 -20.47
CA ASN A 61 -21.84 4.76 -21.13
C ASN A 61 -22.40 4.65 -22.55
N TYR A 62 -21.55 4.26 -23.50
CA TYR A 62 -21.98 4.03 -24.88
C TYR A 62 -21.29 2.81 -25.46
N ASN A 63 -22.02 2.03 -26.27
CA ASN A 63 -21.52 0.77 -26.80
C ASN A 63 -21.81 0.68 -28.30
N ILE A 64 -20.78 0.41 -29.11
CA ILE A 64 -20.86 0.26 -30.56
C ILE A 64 -20.37 -1.14 -30.93
N PRO A 65 -21.25 -2.01 -31.47
CA PRO A 65 -20.82 -3.27 -32.06
C PRO A 65 -19.93 -3.01 -33.27
N LEU A 66 -18.72 -3.59 -33.28
CA LEU A 66 -17.79 -3.46 -34.40
C LEU A 66 -18.06 -4.55 -35.44
N PHE A 67 -18.04 -5.82 -35.01
CA PHE A 67 -18.36 -6.98 -35.82
C PHE A 67 -18.60 -8.19 -34.92
N GLU A 68 -19.22 -9.22 -35.49
CA GLU A 68 -19.26 -10.55 -34.90
C GLU A 68 -18.32 -11.46 -35.67
N LEU A 69 -17.43 -12.18 -34.97
CA LEU A 69 -16.57 -13.20 -35.53
C LEU A 69 -17.37 -14.51 -35.66
N PRO A 70 -17.80 -14.92 -36.87
CA PRO A 70 -18.70 -16.07 -37.02
C PRO A 70 -17.95 -17.39 -36.88
N GLY A 71 -18.61 -18.40 -36.32
CA GLY A 71 -18.13 -19.78 -36.25
C GLY A 71 -19.27 -20.77 -36.47
N PRO A 72 -18.96 -22.06 -36.72
CA PRO A 72 -19.97 -23.07 -37.04
C PRO A 72 -21.06 -23.26 -35.96
N ASN A 73 -20.69 -23.09 -34.69
CA ASN A 73 -21.55 -23.36 -33.53
C ASN A 73 -21.75 -22.14 -32.61
N GLY A 74 -21.50 -20.92 -33.11
CA GLY A 74 -21.63 -19.68 -32.36
C GLY A 74 -20.84 -18.52 -32.97
N SER A 75 -21.04 -17.31 -32.47
CA SER A 75 -20.25 -16.12 -32.85
C SER A 75 -19.64 -15.45 -31.63
N TYR A 76 -18.54 -14.72 -31.84
CA TYR A 76 -17.91 -13.90 -30.80
C TYR A 76 -18.04 -12.42 -31.15
N PRO A 77 -18.79 -11.61 -30.38
CA PRO A 77 -18.97 -10.19 -30.68
C PRO A 77 -17.79 -9.35 -30.17
N PHE A 78 -17.29 -8.46 -31.01
CA PHE A 78 -16.36 -7.40 -30.62
C PHE A 78 -17.10 -6.07 -30.54
N ASN A 79 -17.07 -5.42 -29.38
CA ASN A 79 -17.73 -4.13 -29.18
C ASN A 79 -16.78 -3.09 -28.61
N LEU A 80 -16.93 -1.88 -29.11
CA LEU A 80 -16.25 -0.70 -28.64
C LEU A 80 -17.11 -0.01 -27.57
N SER A 81 -16.59 0.10 -26.36
CA SER A 81 -17.30 0.72 -25.23
C SER A 81 -16.69 2.06 -24.85
N TYR A 82 -17.51 3.01 -24.42
CA TYR A 82 -17.14 4.29 -23.83
C TYR A 82 -17.69 4.40 -22.41
N ALA A 83 -16.91 4.99 -21.51
CA ALA A 83 -17.35 5.41 -20.18
C ALA A 83 -16.83 6.83 -19.89
N SER A 84 -17.70 7.70 -19.36
CA SER A 84 -17.34 9.05 -18.89
C SER A 84 -16.68 9.03 -17.50
N GLY A 85 -16.42 10.21 -16.93
CA GLY A 85 -15.73 10.35 -15.64
C GLY A 85 -14.22 10.31 -15.79
N ILE A 86 -13.70 10.92 -16.86
CA ILE A 86 -12.29 10.88 -17.21
C ILE A 86 -11.48 11.74 -16.24
N SER A 87 -10.41 11.17 -15.67
CA SER A 87 -9.48 11.91 -14.81
C SER A 87 -8.26 12.42 -15.57
N MET A 88 -7.59 13.44 -15.02
CA MET A 88 -6.43 14.06 -15.68
C MET A 88 -5.26 13.10 -15.85
N ASP A 89 -5.09 12.13 -14.96
CA ASP A 89 -4.02 11.13 -15.04
C ASP A 89 -4.44 9.85 -15.77
N GLN A 90 -5.72 9.68 -16.14
CA GLN A 90 -6.18 8.50 -16.89
C GLN A 90 -5.47 8.40 -18.24
N GLU A 91 -4.83 7.27 -18.51
CA GLU A 91 -4.21 6.98 -19.80
C GLU A 91 -5.28 6.57 -20.82
N ALA A 92 -5.16 7.05 -22.07
CA ALA A 92 -6.04 6.61 -23.14
C ALA A 92 -5.70 5.16 -23.54
N SER A 93 -6.71 4.35 -23.87
CA SER A 93 -6.50 3.02 -24.44
C SER A 93 -6.03 3.12 -25.90
N TRP A 94 -5.65 2.01 -26.51
CA TRP A 94 -5.39 1.87 -27.94
C TRP A 94 -6.54 2.28 -28.89
N VAL A 95 -7.74 2.55 -28.37
CA VAL A 95 -8.90 3.09 -29.13
C VAL A 95 -9.31 4.49 -28.66
N GLY A 96 -8.55 5.13 -27.77
CA GLY A 96 -8.76 6.51 -27.34
C GLY A 96 -9.16 6.68 -25.87
N LEU A 97 -9.18 7.93 -25.41
CA LEU A 97 -9.50 8.31 -24.04
C LEU A 97 -10.98 8.03 -23.71
N GLY A 98 -11.23 7.31 -22.62
CA GLY A 98 -12.57 6.87 -22.21
C GLY A 98 -13.16 5.75 -23.06
N TRP A 99 -12.54 5.40 -24.20
CA TRP A 99 -12.92 4.28 -25.04
C TRP A 99 -12.12 3.04 -24.66
N ASN A 100 -12.72 1.86 -24.77
CA ASN A 100 -12.04 0.59 -24.59
C ASN A 100 -12.56 -0.48 -25.55
N LEU A 101 -11.68 -1.41 -25.91
CA LEU A 101 -11.96 -2.58 -26.73
C LEU A 101 -11.07 -3.71 -26.20
N ASN A 102 -11.68 -4.77 -25.67
CA ASN A 102 -10.94 -5.89 -25.08
C ASN A 102 -11.69 -7.21 -25.31
N PRO A 103 -11.02 -8.26 -25.84
CA PRO A 103 -11.62 -9.59 -26.02
C PRO A 103 -11.91 -10.33 -24.71
N GLY A 104 -11.32 -9.93 -23.60
CA GLY A 104 -11.37 -10.62 -22.31
C GLY A 104 -10.00 -10.71 -21.68
N VAL A 105 -9.94 -10.61 -20.36
CA VAL A 105 -8.70 -10.61 -19.58
C VAL A 105 -8.98 -11.03 -18.15
N ILE A 106 -7.96 -11.53 -17.45
CA ILE A 106 -7.94 -11.55 -15.99
C ILE A 106 -7.02 -10.43 -15.53
N THR A 107 -7.56 -9.45 -14.81
CA THR A 107 -6.75 -8.43 -14.13
C THR A 107 -6.43 -8.88 -12.72
N ARG A 108 -5.17 -8.75 -12.30
CA ARG A 108 -4.73 -9.00 -10.93
C ARG A 108 -4.56 -7.69 -10.17
N GLN A 109 -5.20 -7.60 -9.02
CA GLN A 109 -4.88 -6.59 -8.01
C GLN A 109 -3.92 -7.22 -7.01
N MET A 110 -2.63 -6.95 -7.18
CA MET A 110 -1.60 -7.40 -6.24
C MET A 110 -1.74 -6.68 -4.90
N ARG A 111 -1.66 -7.43 -3.80
CA ARG A 111 -1.72 -6.91 -2.43
C ARG A 111 -0.50 -7.40 -1.67
N GLY A 112 0.39 -6.50 -1.25
CA GLY A 112 1.58 -6.89 -0.50
C GLY A 112 2.65 -7.53 -1.40
N LEU A 113 2.62 -8.86 -1.54
CA LEU A 113 3.51 -9.65 -2.39
C LEU A 113 2.69 -10.50 -3.37
N PRO A 114 3.20 -10.78 -4.58
CA PRO A 114 2.56 -11.71 -5.48
C PRO A 114 2.30 -13.09 -4.84
N ASP A 115 1.04 -13.53 -4.83
CA ASP A 115 0.58 -14.81 -4.29
C ASP A 115 1.47 -16.01 -4.63
N GLU A 116 1.95 -16.13 -5.87
CA GLU A 116 2.77 -17.24 -6.35
C GLU A 116 4.24 -17.21 -5.90
N PHE A 117 4.73 -16.17 -5.23
CA PHE A 117 6.15 -16.09 -4.86
C PHE A 117 6.61 -17.27 -3.99
N GLU A 118 7.77 -17.84 -4.32
CA GLU A 118 8.38 -19.00 -3.66
C GLU A 118 9.90 -18.79 -3.53
N GLY A 119 10.29 -17.84 -2.68
CA GLY A 119 11.69 -17.47 -2.49
C GLY A 119 12.20 -16.42 -3.49
N ASP A 120 11.30 -15.78 -4.25
CA ASP A 120 11.62 -14.64 -5.10
C ASP A 120 12.26 -13.51 -4.27
N LYS A 121 13.33 -12.94 -4.80
CA LYS A 121 14.20 -12.04 -4.02
C LYS A 121 13.69 -10.61 -4.05
N VAL A 122 13.12 -10.15 -2.95
CA VAL A 122 12.82 -8.73 -2.71
C VAL A 122 14.09 -8.04 -2.21
N ILE A 123 14.49 -6.96 -2.86
CA ILE A 123 15.67 -6.17 -2.48
C ILE A 123 15.19 -4.93 -1.74
N VAL A 124 15.67 -4.74 -0.51
CA VAL A 124 15.38 -3.54 0.30
C VAL A 124 16.68 -2.81 0.57
N GLU A 125 16.74 -1.55 0.16
CA GLU A 125 17.83 -0.63 0.48
C GLU A 125 17.29 0.46 1.41
N GLN A 126 17.88 0.63 2.58
CA GLN A 126 17.49 1.66 3.53
C GLN A 126 18.74 2.35 4.06
N ASP A 127 18.70 3.67 4.13
CA ASP A 127 19.73 4.46 4.80
C ASP A 127 19.07 5.61 5.57
N MET A 128 19.67 5.99 6.68
CA MET A 128 19.27 7.16 7.47
C MET A 128 20.47 7.63 8.27
N LYS A 129 20.51 8.93 8.57
CA LYS A 129 21.53 9.49 9.46
C LYS A 129 21.44 8.81 10.83
N ALA A 130 22.55 8.68 11.56
CA ALA A 130 22.47 8.15 12.92
C ALA A 130 21.69 9.12 13.83
N ASP A 131 20.74 8.61 14.62
CA ASP A 131 20.08 9.39 15.68
C ASP A 131 21.04 9.48 16.86
N GLN A 132 21.68 10.63 17.01
CA GLN A 132 22.68 10.90 18.03
C GLN A 132 22.15 11.99 18.95
N THR A 133 22.08 11.70 20.24
CA THR A 133 21.74 12.68 21.27
C THR A 133 22.85 12.74 22.29
N TYR A 134 23.46 13.90 22.46
CA TYR A 134 24.42 14.11 23.53
C TYR A 134 24.14 15.41 24.24
N GLY A 135 24.52 15.46 25.51
CA GLY A 135 24.23 16.64 26.30
C GLY A 135 24.85 16.59 27.67
N ILE A 136 24.71 17.72 28.34
CA ILE A 136 25.16 17.93 29.70
C ILE A 136 23.93 18.24 30.54
N THR A 137 23.84 17.56 31.67
CA THR A 137 22.84 17.76 32.70
C THR A 137 23.53 18.43 33.87
N VAL A 138 23.01 19.57 34.31
CA VAL A 138 23.49 20.32 35.47
C VAL A 138 22.35 20.36 36.47
N SER A 139 22.59 19.82 37.65
CA SER A 139 21.59 19.70 38.71
C SER A 139 22.14 20.32 39.99
N PRO A 140 22.00 21.65 40.19
CA PRO A 140 22.21 22.25 41.49
C PRO A 140 21.12 21.77 42.46
N ASN A 141 21.51 20.99 43.46
CA ASN A 141 20.63 20.65 44.57
C ASN A 141 20.89 21.65 45.69
N MET A 142 19.88 22.45 46.03
CA MET A 142 19.91 23.34 47.18
C MET A 142 19.03 22.77 48.30
N GLU A 143 19.63 22.57 49.46
CA GLU A 143 18.91 22.30 50.71
C GLU A 143 18.40 23.64 51.23
N ILE A 144 17.08 23.82 51.27
CA ILE A 144 16.46 25.10 51.62
C ILE A 144 16.23 25.14 53.13
N PHE A 145 16.95 26.06 53.80
CA PHE A 145 16.97 26.36 55.24
C PHE A 145 17.52 25.24 56.15
N GLY A 146 18.73 25.47 56.67
CA GLY A 146 19.45 24.61 57.64
C GLY A 146 18.80 24.51 59.03
N GLY A 147 17.51 24.19 59.08
CA GLY A 147 16.86 23.57 60.23
C GLY A 147 16.58 22.11 59.88
N ASP A 148 16.67 21.22 60.86
CA ASP A 148 16.38 19.79 60.73
C ASP A 148 14.90 19.56 60.39
N ILE A 149 14.52 19.81 59.13
CA ILE A 149 13.25 19.41 58.52
C ILE A 149 13.55 18.16 57.73
N SER A 150 13.32 17.02 58.38
CA SER A 150 13.66 15.68 57.91
C SER A 150 13.04 15.23 56.56
N LYS A 151 12.40 16.09 55.75
CA LYS A 151 11.45 15.63 54.70
C LYS A 151 11.24 16.50 53.44
N GLY A 152 12.24 17.17 52.85
CA GLY A 152 12.03 17.77 51.51
C GLY A 152 13.19 18.50 50.86
N GLY A 153 13.49 18.18 49.59
CA GLY A 153 14.51 18.87 48.76
C GLY A 153 13.93 19.43 47.46
N LEU A 154 14.43 20.58 47.00
CA LEU A 154 14.10 21.15 45.69
C LEU A 154 15.22 20.81 44.70
N ASN A 155 14.94 19.93 43.72
CA ASN A 155 15.86 19.64 42.64
C ASN A 155 15.51 20.51 41.43
N ILE A 156 16.46 21.35 41.01
CA ILE A 156 16.39 22.05 39.72
C ILE A 156 17.41 21.37 38.80
N THR A 157 16.94 20.72 37.74
CA THR A 157 17.79 20.09 36.75
C THR A 157 17.66 20.80 35.42
N ARG A 158 18.77 21.33 34.90
CA ARG A 158 18.88 21.87 33.55
C ARG A 158 19.66 20.91 32.66
N LYS A 159 19.07 20.50 31.55
CA LYS A 159 19.70 19.63 30.55
C LYS A 159 19.85 20.42 29.25
N TYR A 160 21.09 20.55 28.80
CA TYR A 160 21.42 21.09 27.49
C TYR A 160 21.80 19.92 26.59
N TYR A 161 21.13 19.76 25.47
CA TYR A 161 21.39 18.63 24.59
C TYR A 161 21.34 19.03 23.13
N TYR A 162 22.03 18.26 22.31
CA TYR A 162 21.93 18.32 20.87
C TYR A 162 21.50 16.95 20.37
N ASN A 163 20.44 16.93 19.56
CA ASN A 163 19.98 15.76 18.82
C ASN A 163 20.26 15.96 17.33
N SER A 164 20.81 14.95 16.66
CA SER A 164 21.21 15.03 15.25
C SER A 164 20.05 15.25 14.27
N TYR A 165 18.80 15.01 14.69
CA TYR A 165 17.57 15.24 13.91
C TYR A 165 16.80 16.49 14.36
N ARG A 166 16.65 16.69 15.67
CA ARG A 166 15.83 17.76 16.28
C ARG A 166 16.62 19.03 16.61
N GLY A 167 17.95 18.97 16.57
CA GLY A 167 18.84 20.09 16.88
C GLY A 167 19.02 20.30 18.38
N PHE A 168 19.32 21.54 18.77
CA PHE A 168 19.58 21.91 20.16
C PHE A 168 18.28 21.94 20.96
N GLY A 169 18.33 21.42 22.20
CA GLY A 169 17.23 21.41 23.12
C GLY A 169 17.68 21.78 24.53
N ILE A 170 16.79 22.48 25.24
CA ILE A 170 16.96 22.82 26.64
C ILE A 170 15.79 22.21 27.40
N VAL A 171 16.10 21.38 28.40
CA VAL A 171 15.12 20.97 29.40
C VAL A 171 15.41 21.71 30.69
N THR A 172 14.43 22.43 31.20
CA THR A 172 14.45 22.91 32.58
C THR A 172 13.43 22.11 33.35
N SER A 173 13.87 21.37 34.35
CA SER A 173 13.00 20.61 35.23
C SER A 173 13.15 21.09 36.66
N VAL A 174 12.02 21.24 37.34
CA VAL A 174 11.93 21.62 38.75
C VAL A 174 11.09 20.57 39.42
N GLY A 175 11.66 19.88 40.41
CA GLY A 175 10.94 18.88 41.14
C GLY A 175 11.16 18.94 42.65
N PRO A 176 10.16 19.31 43.45
CA PRO A 176 10.19 19.01 44.87
C PRO A 176 10.06 17.50 45.12
N SER A 177 10.95 16.95 45.93
CA SER A 177 10.82 15.60 46.48
C SER A 177 10.68 15.69 48.00
N LEU A 178 9.58 15.17 48.53
CA LEU A 178 9.30 15.07 49.96
C LEU A 178 9.58 13.63 50.42
N ASP A 179 10.63 13.46 51.22
CA ASP A 179 11.02 12.18 51.79
C ASP A 179 10.53 12.06 53.23
N PHE A 180 9.42 11.38 53.48
CA PHE A 180 8.96 11.10 54.83
C PHE A 180 9.72 9.91 55.42
N GLY A 181 10.79 10.17 56.18
CA GLY A 181 11.40 9.17 57.06
C GLY A 181 10.64 9.03 58.37
N GLU A 182 10.49 7.81 58.92
CA GLU A 182 10.73 7.52 60.35
C GLU A 182 10.31 6.11 60.80
N ALA A 183 10.98 5.68 61.88
CA ALA A 183 10.73 4.51 62.72
C ALA A 183 10.84 3.12 62.04
N ALA A 184 11.75 2.30 62.58
CA ALA A 184 11.95 0.89 62.20
C ALA A 184 12.37 0.61 60.73
N GLY A 185 13.00 1.59 60.05
CA GLY A 185 13.62 1.38 58.73
C GLY A 185 12.64 1.45 57.56
N ASN A 186 11.53 2.18 57.67
CA ASN A 186 10.63 2.48 56.56
C ASN A 186 10.84 3.93 56.07
N HIS A 187 10.82 4.16 54.75
CA HIS A 187 10.85 5.50 54.16
C HIS A 187 9.78 5.63 53.07
N THR A 188 9.08 6.75 53.02
CA THR A 188 8.12 7.06 51.95
C THR A 188 8.63 8.29 51.19
N ASN A 189 8.71 8.24 49.86
CA ASN A 189 9.12 9.36 49.02
C ASN A 189 7.97 9.79 48.10
N LEU A 190 7.65 11.08 48.07
CA LEU A 190 6.74 11.70 47.11
C LEU A 190 7.53 12.69 46.27
N GLY A 191 7.64 12.45 44.96
CA GLY A 191 8.30 13.33 44.01
C GLY A 191 7.29 13.92 43.04
N LEU A 192 7.35 15.23 42.84
CA LEU A 192 6.69 15.90 41.73
C LEU A 192 7.75 16.61 40.91
N SER A 193 7.80 16.43 39.59
CA SER A 193 8.67 17.20 38.72
C SER A 193 7.89 17.82 37.57
N LEU A 194 8.13 19.09 37.32
CA LEU A 194 7.65 19.83 36.16
C LEU A 194 8.84 20.03 35.23
N SER A 195 8.71 19.69 33.96
CA SER A 195 9.74 19.92 32.95
C SER A 195 9.23 20.87 31.87
N LEU A 196 10.12 21.69 31.34
CA LEU A 196 9.88 22.48 30.15
C LEU A 196 11.00 22.14 29.17
N ASP A 197 10.64 21.44 28.09
CA ASP A 197 11.53 21.06 27.00
C ASP A 197 11.19 21.90 25.77
N THR A 198 12.17 22.58 25.20
CA THR A 198 12.00 23.38 23.97
C THR A 198 11.57 22.55 22.76
N GLN A 199 11.82 21.25 22.77
CA GLN A 199 11.44 20.30 21.72
C GLN A 199 10.15 19.53 22.07
N GLU A 200 10.00 19.05 23.31
CA GLU A 200 8.88 18.16 23.72
C GLU A 200 7.73 18.86 24.45
N GLY A 201 7.89 20.14 24.80
CA GLY A 201 6.88 20.96 25.46
C GLY A 201 6.90 20.86 26.99
N VAL A 202 5.76 21.14 27.63
CA VAL A 202 5.64 21.12 29.10
C VAL A 202 5.35 19.70 29.58
N GLY A 203 6.19 19.18 30.46
CA GLY A 203 6.03 17.89 31.11
C GLY A 203 5.77 17.97 32.61
N PHE A 204 5.18 16.91 33.12
CA PHE A 204 4.89 16.69 34.54
C PHE A 204 5.13 15.22 34.85
N ASN A 205 5.90 14.91 35.90
CA ASN A 205 6.07 13.57 36.42
C ASN A 205 5.74 13.56 37.92
N PHE A 206 4.79 12.73 38.31
CA PHE A 206 4.51 12.41 39.70
C PHE A 206 5.10 11.05 40.03
N SER A 207 5.76 10.91 41.17
CA SER A 207 6.26 9.65 41.68
C SER A 207 5.96 9.51 43.18
N ALA A 208 5.62 8.32 43.61
CA ALA A 208 5.36 7.98 45.01
C ALA A 208 5.99 6.63 45.30
N GLY A 209 6.95 6.53 46.20
CA GLY A 209 7.55 5.27 46.59
C GLY A 209 7.59 5.06 48.09
N PHE A 210 7.72 3.80 48.45
CA PHE A 210 7.75 3.29 49.79
C PHE A 210 8.85 2.25 49.89
N SER A 211 9.77 2.43 50.83
CA SER A 211 10.82 1.49 51.12
C SER A 211 10.71 0.96 52.55
N ARG A 212 10.98 -0.33 52.73
CA ARG A 212 10.94 -1.04 54.00
C ARG A 212 12.16 -1.92 54.16
N TYR A 213 12.91 -1.72 55.23
CA TYR A 213 14.05 -2.56 55.60
C TYR A 213 13.62 -3.66 56.57
N ARG A 214 13.92 -4.92 56.24
CA ARG A 214 13.78 -6.07 57.17
C ARG A 214 15.05 -6.90 57.12
N LYS A 215 15.73 -7.09 58.27
CA LYS A 215 16.92 -7.96 58.43
C LYS A 215 17.92 -7.81 57.27
N PHE A 216 18.50 -6.61 57.12
CA PHE A 216 19.45 -6.25 56.05
C PHE A 216 18.93 -6.42 54.61
N THR A 217 17.62 -6.49 54.41
CA THR A 217 17.00 -6.58 53.08
C THR A 217 16.12 -5.36 52.87
N ALA A 218 16.41 -4.55 51.86
CA ALA A 218 15.58 -3.41 51.49
C ALA A 218 14.53 -3.85 50.46
N HIS A 219 13.27 -3.52 50.73
CA HIS A 219 12.16 -3.67 49.80
C HIS A 219 11.71 -2.28 49.39
N ARG A 220 11.80 -1.92 48.12
CA ARG A 220 11.37 -0.62 47.60
C ARG A 220 10.21 -0.83 46.64
N PHE A 221 9.17 -0.03 46.79
CA PHE A 221 8.02 0.07 45.90
C PHE A 221 8.01 1.51 45.36
N THR A 222 7.75 1.72 44.07
CA THR A 222 7.68 3.07 43.49
C THR A 222 6.61 3.10 42.41
N ALA A 223 5.60 3.96 42.57
CA ALA A 223 4.64 4.34 41.55
C ALA A 223 5.09 5.62 40.85
N SER A 224 4.90 5.75 39.54
CA SER A 224 5.17 7.00 38.79
C SER A 224 4.15 7.22 37.69
N ILE A 225 3.87 8.48 37.35
CA ILE A 225 3.01 8.93 36.26
C ILE A 225 3.71 10.09 35.55
N GLY A 226 4.00 9.97 34.27
CA GLY A 226 4.58 11.05 33.45
C GLY A 226 3.61 11.52 32.36
N TYR A 227 3.56 12.83 32.09
CA TYR A 227 2.79 13.48 31.02
C TYR A 227 3.61 14.59 30.35
N HIS A 228 3.46 14.78 29.04
CA HIS A 228 4.03 15.90 28.27
C HIS A 228 3.02 16.49 27.29
N SER A 229 3.07 17.80 27.04
CA SER A 229 2.06 18.52 26.25
C SER A 229 2.06 18.17 24.76
N ARG A 230 3.17 17.68 24.20
CA ARG A 230 3.26 17.25 22.79
C ARG A 230 3.22 15.74 22.58
N THR A 231 3.53 14.94 23.60
CA THR A 231 3.59 13.46 23.51
C THR A 231 2.56 12.75 24.39
N GLY A 232 1.75 13.48 25.17
CA GLY A 232 0.68 12.93 25.99
C GLY A 232 1.17 12.27 27.28
N LEU A 233 0.37 11.35 27.84
CA LEU A 233 0.76 10.54 28.99
C LEU A 233 1.94 9.63 28.57
N SER A 234 3.11 9.81 29.17
CA SER A 234 4.34 9.13 28.75
C SER A 234 4.60 7.81 29.48
N ASP A 235 4.30 7.72 30.78
CA ASP A 235 4.47 6.47 31.54
C ASP A 235 3.54 6.37 32.75
N LEU A 236 3.22 5.13 33.14
CA LEU A 236 2.71 4.73 34.46
C LEU A 236 3.58 3.58 34.98
N GLY A 237 4.49 3.86 35.90
CA GLY A 237 5.41 2.88 36.49
C GLY A 237 4.92 2.34 37.82
N LEU A 238 5.05 1.03 38.05
CA LEU A 238 5.04 0.40 39.38
C LEU A 238 6.29 -0.48 39.50
N ASN A 239 7.26 -0.07 40.31
CA ASN A 239 8.55 -0.73 40.46
C ASN A 239 8.67 -1.37 41.84
N TYR A 240 9.06 -2.64 41.91
CA TYR A 240 9.43 -3.29 43.16
C TYR A 240 10.88 -3.79 43.10
N THR A 241 11.73 -3.31 44.00
CA THR A 241 13.15 -3.70 44.07
C THR A 241 13.46 -4.28 45.43
N LYS A 242 14.02 -5.50 45.46
CA LYS A 242 14.57 -6.12 46.66
C LYS A 242 16.09 -6.11 46.58
N SER A 243 16.76 -5.40 47.48
CA SER A 243 18.23 -5.40 47.55
C SER A 243 18.73 -6.06 48.83
N ARG A 244 19.76 -6.91 48.68
CA ARG A 244 20.50 -7.53 49.79
C ARG A 244 21.98 -7.15 49.68
N PRO A 245 22.50 -6.33 50.60
CA PRO A 245 23.94 -6.19 50.77
C PRO A 245 24.51 -7.49 51.36
N LYS A 246 25.55 -8.03 50.73
CA LYS A 246 26.44 -9.03 51.33
C LYS A 246 27.80 -8.39 51.58
N THR A 247 28.18 -8.30 52.85
CA THR A 247 29.53 -7.88 53.25
C THR A 247 30.46 -9.08 53.19
N GLY A 248 31.44 -9.06 52.28
CA GLY A 248 32.50 -10.06 52.23
C GLY A 248 33.49 -9.91 53.39
N ARG A 249 34.30 -10.93 53.66
CA ARG A 249 35.29 -10.96 54.76
C ARG A 249 36.35 -9.83 54.69
N ASN A 250 36.53 -9.20 53.53
CA ASN A 250 37.47 -8.09 53.32
C ASN A 250 36.79 -6.70 53.38
N GLY A 251 35.58 -6.60 53.97
CA GLY A 251 34.83 -5.34 54.05
C GLY A 251 34.15 -4.89 52.74
N LYS A 252 34.43 -5.52 51.60
CA LYS A 252 33.75 -5.24 50.33
C LYS A 252 32.27 -5.64 50.40
N VAL A 253 31.38 -4.66 50.28
CA VAL A 253 29.93 -4.86 50.19
C VAL A 253 29.56 -5.12 48.73
N THR A 254 29.03 -6.31 48.44
CA THR A 254 28.44 -6.64 47.13
C THR A 254 26.93 -6.63 47.26
N ASN A 255 26.26 -5.78 46.48
CA ASN A 255 24.81 -5.67 46.49
C ASN A 255 24.22 -6.63 45.46
N HIS A 256 23.42 -7.59 45.93
CA HIS A 256 22.60 -8.42 45.06
C HIS A 256 21.18 -7.84 45.05
N SER A 257 20.79 -7.21 43.94
CA SER A 257 19.44 -6.70 43.72
C SER A 257 18.65 -7.66 42.83
N ASN A 258 17.42 -7.95 43.23
CA ASN A 258 16.46 -8.67 42.42
C ASN A 258 15.15 -7.87 42.48
N GLY A 259 14.68 -7.39 41.33
CA GLY A 259 13.53 -6.50 41.24
C GLY A 259 12.58 -6.96 40.14
N GLY A 260 11.30 -6.68 40.32
CA GLY A 260 10.28 -6.80 39.29
C GLY A 260 9.67 -5.42 39.09
N SER A 261 9.77 -4.89 37.87
CA SER A 261 9.06 -3.68 37.46
C SER A 261 7.85 -4.08 36.61
N THR A 262 6.73 -3.39 36.82
CA THR A 262 5.59 -3.38 35.90
C THR A 262 5.39 -1.92 35.50
N ALA A 263 5.96 -1.53 34.37
CA ALA A 263 5.76 -0.21 33.79
C ALA A 263 4.83 -0.34 32.58
N LEU A 264 3.76 0.44 32.56
CA LEU A 264 2.91 0.67 31.40
C LEU A 264 3.41 1.98 30.76
N SER A 265 4.24 1.86 29.73
CA SER A 265 4.60 3.02 28.90
C SER A 265 3.41 3.39 28.03
N PHE A 266 2.93 4.62 28.15
CA PHE A 266 1.86 5.18 27.30
C PHE A 266 2.41 6.15 26.25
N ALA A 267 3.67 6.56 26.38
CA ALA A 267 4.42 7.14 25.29
C ALA A 267 4.40 6.13 24.15
N SER A 268 3.74 6.49 23.05
CA SER A 268 4.05 5.84 21.79
C SER A 268 5.48 6.26 21.44
N PRO A 269 6.50 5.38 21.45
CA PRO A 269 7.55 5.58 20.46
C PRO A 269 6.79 5.76 19.15
N GLY A 270 7.06 6.87 18.44
CA GLY A 270 6.44 7.09 17.14
C GLY A 270 6.52 5.78 16.39
N PHE A 271 5.36 5.23 16.04
CA PHE A 271 5.29 3.93 15.38
C PHE A 271 6.21 4.03 14.17
N THR A 272 7.37 3.38 14.25
CA THR A 272 8.16 3.12 13.07
C THR A 272 7.50 1.91 12.44
N PRO A 273 6.91 2.04 11.23
CA PRO A 273 6.48 0.88 10.46
C PRO A 273 7.60 -0.15 10.47
N GLU A 274 7.24 -1.43 10.46
CA GLU A 274 8.18 -2.56 10.50
C GLU A 274 9.44 -2.26 9.68
N THR A 275 10.50 -1.82 10.36
CA THR A 275 11.72 -1.43 9.67
C THR A 275 12.39 -2.73 9.28
N PHE A 276 12.37 -3.04 7.98
CA PHE A 276 12.94 -4.27 7.42
C PHE A 276 14.42 -4.49 7.82
N LEU A 277 15.14 -3.42 8.19
CA LEU A 277 16.54 -3.48 8.61
C LEU A 277 16.72 -3.23 10.13
N PRO A 278 17.46 -4.10 10.84
CA PRO A 278 17.72 -3.96 12.28
C PRO A 278 18.51 -2.69 12.62
N LYS A 279 18.24 -2.10 13.80
CA LYS A 279 19.04 -1.01 14.37
C LYS A 279 20.01 -1.50 15.46
N THR A 280 21.15 -0.83 15.55
CA THR A 280 22.12 -0.98 16.64
C THR A 280 22.23 0.34 17.40
N SER A 281 22.35 0.30 18.72
CA SER A 281 22.49 1.50 19.54
C SER A 281 23.61 1.41 20.59
N ILE A 282 24.10 2.57 21.03
CA ILE A 282 25.03 2.74 22.14
C ILE A 282 24.55 3.85 23.08
N ASN A 283 24.68 3.63 24.39
CA ASN A 283 24.32 4.59 25.44
C ASN A 283 25.47 4.76 26.43
N LEU A 284 26.06 5.94 26.53
CA LEU A 284 27.12 6.27 27.47
C LEU A 284 26.65 7.38 28.42
N ASN A 285 26.86 7.20 29.72
CA ASN A 285 26.54 8.20 30.74
C ASN A 285 27.75 8.47 31.64
N GLY A 286 28.13 9.73 31.78
CA GLY A 286 29.13 10.21 32.72
C GLY A 286 28.46 11.04 33.82
N SER A 287 28.87 10.91 35.07
CA SER A 287 28.41 11.81 36.14
C SER A 287 29.53 12.21 37.09
N LEU A 288 29.48 13.45 37.55
CA LEU A 288 30.34 14.04 38.54
C LEU A 288 29.44 14.70 39.58
N LYS A 289 29.51 14.27 40.83
CA LYS A 289 28.84 14.94 41.94
C LYS A 289 29.88 15.48 42.91
N MET A 290 29.74 16.75 43.25
CA MET A 290 30.58 17.47 44.19
C MET A 290 29.70 18.00 45.31
N GLY A 291 29.95 17.55 46.53
CA GLY A 291 29.25 18.02 47.73
C GLY A 291 30.17 18.85 48.62
N PHE A 292 29.71 20.04 49.00
CA PHE A 292 30.38 20.89 49.97
C PHE A 292 29.54 20.92 51.24
N GLY A 293 30.08 20.49 52.39
CA GLY A 293 29.35 20.63 53.65
C GLY A 293 29.93 19.90 54.86
N GLY A 294 30.29 20.69 55.89
CA GLY A 294 30.02 20.38 57.28
C GLY A 294 28.94 21.36 57.77
N GLY A 295 27.72 20.88 57.98
CA GLY A 295 26.59 21.65 58.57
C GLY A 295 25.50 22.15 57.60
N ALA A 296 25.77 22.27 56.30
CA ALA A 296 24.76 22.52 55.24
C ALA A 296 25.22 21.82 53.95
N PHE A 297 24.35 21.04 53.29
CA PHE A 297 24.75 20.24 52.12
C PHE A 297 24.34 20.91 50.81
N ALA A 298 25.25 21.67 50.22
CA ALA A 298 25.12 22.09 48.81
C ALA A 298 25.79 21.03 47.93
N ASN A 299 24.99 20.35 47.09
CA ASN A 299 25.50 19.35 46.17
C ASN A 299 25.34 19.84 44.73
N PHE A 300 26.46 19.91 44.03
CA PHE A 300 26.53 20.20 42.60
C PHE A 300 26.68 18.88 41.85
N ALA A 301 25.75 18.55 40.96
CA ALA A 301 25.88 17.41 40.07
C ALA A 301 25.93 17.86 38.61
N ALA A 302 26.95 17.41 37.89
CA ALA A 302 27.06 17.54 36.45
C ALA A 302 27.13 16.14 35.84
N GLY A 303 26.39 15.89 34.76
CA GLY A 303 26.41 14.61 34.07
C GLY A 303 26.41 14.78 32.56
N GLY A 304 27.28 14.06 31.87
CA GLY A 304 27.26 13.96 30.41
C GLY A 304 26.50 12.71 29.98
N PHE A 305 25.82 12.78 28.84
CA PHE A 305 25.26 11.57 28.22
C PHE A 305 25.47 11.60 26.72
N TYR A 306 25.57 10.43 26.13
CA TYR A 306 25.67 10.20 24.69
C TYR A 306 24.85 8.97 24.33
N HIS A 307 23.86 9.14 23.45
CA HIS A 307 23.09 8.08 22.83
C HIS A 307 23.32 8.15 21.32
N SER A 308 23.53 7.00 20.67
CA SER A 308 23.57 6.90 19.21
C SER A 308 22.86 5.64 18.75
N SER A 309 22.00 5.74 17.75
CA SER A 309 21.30 4.62 17.11
C SER A 309 21.42 4.70 15.58
N TRP A 310 21.75 3.58 14.92
CA TRP A 310 21.96 3.52 13.48
C TRP A 310 21.50 2.17 12.90
N LEU A 311 21.33 2.09 11.57
CA LEU A 311 21.01 0.85 10.87
C LEU A 311 22.20 -0.13 10.90
N ALA A 312 21.94 -1.40 11.19
CA ALA A 312 22.98 -2.43 11.22
C ALA A 312 23.44 -2.86 9.82
N LYS A 313 22.56 -2.69 8.82
CA LYS A 313 22.81 -2.98 7.40
C LYS A 313 21.97 -2.01 6.58
N ASN A 314 22.47 -1.58 5.41
CA ASN A 314 21.78 -0.62 4.55
C ASN A 314 21.15 -1.25 3.29
N LYS A 315 21.41 -2.54 3.03
CA LYS A 315 20.85 -3.29 1.89
C LYS A 315 20.64 -4.73 2.28
N ASP A 316 19.47 -5.28 2.01
CA ASP A 316 19.17 -6.69 2.24
C ASP A 316 18.44 -7.31 1.03
N THR A 317 18.69 -8.58 0.79
CA THR A 317 18.04 -9.36 -0.27
C THR A 317 17.32 -10.51 0.39
N ILE A 318 16.01 -10.45 0.39
CA ILE A 318 15.15 -11.27 1.25
C ILE A 318 14.31 -12.17 0.34
N PRO A 319 14.40 -13.50 0.47
CA PRO A 319 13.46 -14.41 -0.17
C PRO A 319 12.05 -14.13 0.36
N ALA A 320 11.09 -14.00 -0.55
CA ALA A 320 9.70 -13.69 -0.25
C ALA A 320 8.79 -14.85 -0.65
N TYR A 321 7.75 -15.09 0.15
CA TYR A 321 6.76 -16.14 -0.08
C TYR A 321 5.37 -15.52 -0.06
N GLY A 322 4.68 -15.68 -1.19
CA GLY A 322 3.32 -15.20 -1.39
C GLY A 322 2.27 -16.08 -0.71
N TYR A 323 1.03 -15.63 -0.71
CA TYR A 323 -0.10 -16.32 -0.10
C TYR A 323 -0.22 -17.81 -0.48
N GLN A 324 0.12 -18.21 -1.70
CA GLN A 324 0.00 -19.59 -2.16
C GLN A 324 1.12 -20.52 -1.65
N ASN A 325 2.22 -19.96 -1.15
CA ASN A 325 3.42 -20.69 -0.73
C ASN A 325 3.89 -20.37 0.70
N LEU A 326 3.05 -19.75 1.54
CA LEU A 326 3.43 -19.34 2.91
C LEU A 326 3.97 -20.48 3.79
N GLU A 327 3.54 -21.71 3.54
CA GLU A 327 4.00 -22.91 4.26
C GLU A 327 5.48 -23.23 4.01
N LYS A 328 6.04 -22.73 2.91
CA LYS A 328 7.44 -22.96 2.53
C LYS A 328 8.40 -21.91 3.13
N ALA A 329 7.88 -20.87 3.76
CA ALA A 329 8.69 -19.77 4.29
C ALA A 329 9.45 -20.16 5.57
N GLY A 330 10.76 -19.90 5.58
CA GLY A 330 11.64 -20.07 6.73
C GLY A 330 11.65 -18.88 7.69
N GLU A 331 12.36 -19.00 8.82
CA GLU A 331 12.40 -17.96 9.88
C GLU A 331 12.93 -16.59 9.41
N GLU A 332 13.81 -16.58 8.40
CA GLU A 332 14.51 -15.38 7.92
C GLU A 332 13.86 -14.79 6.66
N ASP A 333 12.78 -15.42 6.17
CA ASP A 333 12.11 -15.08 4.92
C ASP A 333 10.96 -14.09 5.16
N LEU A 334 10.56 -13.40 4.09
CA LEU A 334 9.43 -12.48 4.10
C LEU A 334 8.14 -13.22 3.76
N MET A 335 7.15 -13.16 4.64
CA MET A 335 5.80 -13.69 4.41
C MET A 335 4.87 -12.58 3.93
N ASP A 336 3.91 -12.95 3.09
CA ASP A 336 2.84 -12.08 2.63
C ASP A 336 1.74 -11.92 3.69
N ILE A 337 2.03 -11.07 4.69
CA ILE A 337 1.13 -10.78 5.81
C ILE A 337 1.13 -9.28 6.12
N ASN A 338 -0.02 -8.79 6.54
CA ASN A 338 -0.17 -7.51 7.23
C ASN A 338 -0.66 -7.75 8.67
N ARG A 339 -0.50 -6.78 9.56
CA ARG A 339 -1.04 -6.84 10.92
C ARG A 339 -1.87 -5.62 11.24
N GLU A 340 -3.09 -5.84 11.70
CA GLU A 340 -3.96 -4.74 12.10
C GLU A 340 -3.51 -4.18 13.46
N LYS A 341 -3.38 -2.84 13.56
CA LYS A 341 -3.09 -2.14 14.83
C LYS A 341 -1.85 -2.69 15.54
N GLU A 342 -0.82 -3.02 14.77
CA GLU A 342 0.45 -3.43 15.36
C GLU A 342 1.00 -2.31 16.24
N GLY A 343 1.30 -2.68 17.48
CA GLY A 343 1.68 -1.75 18.53
C GLY A 343 2.17 -2.50 19.75
N ASN A 344 2.63 -1.75 20.74
CA ASN A 344 3.13 -2.35 21.98
C ASN A 344 2.00 -3.08 22.72
N LEU A 345 2.19 -4.38 22.97
CA LEU A 345 1.26 -5.20 23.73
C LEU A 345 1.36 -4.91 25.22
N HIS A 346 0.23 -4.67 25.87
CA HIS A 346 0.12 -4.51 27.32
C HIS A 346 -1.04 -5.33 27.90
N LYS A 347 -1.08 -5.50 29.23
CA LYS A 347 -2.10 -6.34 29.91
C LYS A 347 -3.55 -5.92 29.62
N HIS A 348 -3.77 -4.63 29.38
CA HIS A 348 -5.08 -4.07 29.04
C HIS A 348 -5.36 -4.01 27.53
N THR A 349 -4.46 -4.51 26.67
CA THR A 349 -4.73 -4.57 25.24
C THR A 349 -5.84 -5.59 25.07
N PRO A 350 -7.07 -5.17 24.70
CA PRO A 350 -8.22 -6.05 24.77
C PRO A 350 -8.08 -7.23 23.80
N ASN A 351 -7.44 -7.01 22.65
CA ASN A 351 -7.21 -7.99 21.59
C ASN A 351 -5.76 -7.89 21.09
N LEU A 352 -5.14 -9.02 20.75
CA LEU A 352 -3.87 -9.02 20.03
C LEU A 352 -4.08 -8.50 18.59
N PRO A 353 -3.09 -7.83 17.97
CA PRO A 353 -3.06 -7.55 16.55
C PRO A 353 -3.37 -8.82 15.76
N ALA A 354 -4.45 -8.82 15.00
CA ALA A 354 -4.78 -9.93 14.14
C ALA A 354 -3.92 -9.85 12.87
N PRO A 355 -3.20 -10.91 12.50
CA PRO A 355 -2.58 -10.97 11.18
C PRO A 355 -3.68 -11.05 10.13
N ASN A 356 -3.50 -10.32 9.05
CA ASN A 356 -4.31 -10.39 7.85
C ASN A 356 -3.44 -10.89 6.71
N LEU A 357 -3.88 -11.97 6.06
CA LEU A 357 -3.21 -12.51 4.89
C LEU A 357 -3.52 -11.62 3.69
N THR A 358 -2.50 -11.25 2.93
CA THR A 358 -2.61 -10.30 1.81
C THR A 358 -2.81 -10.98 0.47
N TYR A 359 -3.79 -11.89 0.41
CA TYR A 359 -4.14 -12.57 -0.84
C TYR A 359 -4.47 -11.61 -1.97
N ASP A 360 -4.05 -11.97 -3.18
CA ASP A 360 -4.37 -11.23 -4.38
C ASP A 360 -5.83 -11.42 -4.80
N LEU A 361 -6.35 -10.40 -5.49
CA LEU A 361 -7.67 -10.43 -6.08
C LEU A 361 -7.56 -10.48 -7.60
N TYR A 362 -8.26 -11.42 -8.22
CA TYR A 362 -8.32 -11.56 -9.67
C TYR A 362 -9.73 -11.21 -10.13
N THR A 363 -9.86 -10.50 -11.24
CA THR A 363 -11.15 -10.23 -11.89
C THR A 363 -11.07 -10.79 -13.30
N ALA A 364 -11.82 -11.87 -13.55
CA ALA A 364 -11.96 -12.46 -14.87
C ALA A 364 -13.10 -11.77 -15.62
N VAL A 365 -12.82 -11.39 -16.86
CA VAL A 365 -13.81 -10.87 -17.79
C VAL A 365 -13.67 -11.55 -19.15
N GLY A 366 -14.81 -11.86 -19.75
CA GLY A 366 -14.96 -12.40 -21.10
C GLY A 366 -16.42 -12.25 -21.54
N GLN A 367 -16.70 -12.37 -22.83
CA GLN A 367 -18.10 -12.29 -23.29
C GLN A 367 -18.92 -13.42 -22.64
N GLY A 368 -20.00 -13.06 -21.94
CA GLY A 368 -20.85 -14.03 -21.22
C GLY A 368 -20.31 -14.48 -19.85
N MET A 369 -19.17 -13.95 -19.39
CA MET A 369 -18.59 -14.29 -18.09
C MET A 369 -17.91 -13.07 -17.45
N SER A 370 -18.27 -12.74 -16.22
CA SER A 370 -17.55 -11.76 -15.41
C SER A 370 -17.61 -12.17 -13.95
N GLY A 371 -16.50 -12.03 -13.24
CA GLY A 371 -16.47 -12.32 -11.82
C GLY A 371 -15.09 -12.10 -11.21
N SER A 372 -15.09 -11.69 -9.95
CA SER A 372 -13.87 -11.62 -9.16
C SER A 372 -13.69 -12.89 -8.34
N PHE A 373 -12.45 -13.35 -8.22
CA PHE A 373 -12.08 -14.56 -7.51
C PHE A 373 -10.74 -14.38 -6.80
N ARG A 374 -10.47 -15.22 -5.80
CA ARG A 374 -9.21 -15.20 -5.05
C ARG A 374 -8.81 -16.60 -4.62
N ALA A 375 -7.55 -16.78 -4.26
CA ALA A 375 -7.09 -18.01 -3.68
C ALA A 375 -7.62 -18.18 -2.24
N PHE A 376 -7.90 -19.43 -1.89
CA PHE A 376 -8.23 -19.88 -0.55
C PHE A 376 -7.31 -21.05 -0.23
N ARG A 377 -6.59 -20.94 0.90
CA ARG A 377 -5.77 -22.05 1.37
C ARG A 377 -6.63 -23.14 2.00
N SER A 378 -6.21 -24.39 1.81
CA SER A 378 -6.82 -25.58 2.41
C SER A 378 -6.28 -25.86 3.83
N ASP A 379 -5.26 -25.11 4.24
CA ASP A 379 -4.58 -25.18 5.53
C ASP A 379 -4.92 -24.00 6.47
N VAL A 380 -4.42 -24.06 7.72
CA VAL A 380 -4.61 -22.99 8.72
C VAL A 380 -3.45 -21.98 8.73
N GLY A 381 -2.31 -22.30 8.12
CA GLY A 381 -1.12 -21.44 8.00
C GLY A 381 -0.48 -21.04 9.34
N ILE A 382 0.86 -21.06 9.43
CA ILE A 382 1.58 -20.52 10.59
C ILE A 382 2.28 -19.24 10.18
N LEU A 383 1.83 -18.11 10.72
CA LEU A 383 2.33 -16.78 10.37
C LEU A 383 3.34 -16.28 11.38
N HIS A 384 4.43 -15.70 10.89
CA HIS A 384 5.42 -15.03 11.73
C HIS A 384 6.12 -13.91 10.97
N ASN A 385 6.68 -12.96 11.71
CA ASN A 385 7.55 -11.97 11.10
C ASN A 385 8.92 -12.59 10.86
N ARG A 386 9.65 -12.00 9.92
CA ARG A 386 11.05 -12.29 9.70
C ARG A 386 11.83 -12.11 11.00
N LYS A 387 12.84 -12.96 11.19
CA LYS A 387 13.72 -12.88 12.35
C LYS A 387 14.70 -11.72 12.22
N VAL A 388 14.73 -10.88 13.27
CA VAL A 388 15.53 -9.65 13.31
C VAL A 388 16.23 -9.54 14.66
N TYR A 389 17.49 -9.08 14.64
CA TYR A 389 18.31 -8.87 15.83
C TYR A 389 18.64 -7.39 16.01
N ALA A 390 18.24 -6.82 17.14
CA ALA A 390 18.72 -5.51 17.58
C ALA A 390 19.80 -5.69 18.64
N LYS A 391 20.89 -4.91 18.54
CA LYS A 391 21.99 -4.91 19.50
C LYS A 391 22.07 -3.54 20.17
N SER A 392 22.22 -3.51 21.49
CA SER A 392 22.44 -2.28 22.23
C SER A 392 23.59 -2.45 23.21
N GLY A 393 24.57 -1.57 23.14
CA GLY A 393 25.66 -1.46 24.12
C GLY A 393 25.46 -0.24 25.02
N GLY A 394 26.11 -0.23 26.16
CA GLY A 394 26.21 0.97 26.96
C GLY A 394 27.22 0.86 28.09
N GLY A 395 27.44 1.99 28.73
CA GLY A 395 28.26 2.08 29.91
C GLY A 395 28.00 3.35 30.69
N ASN A 396 28.33 3.30 31.97
CA ASN A 396 28.28 4.46 32.85
C ASN A 396 29.59 4.60 33.62
N ALA A 397 30.00 5.84 33.87
CA ALA A 397 31.10 6.18 34.76
C ALA A 397 30.69 7.34 35.66
N GLY A 398 30.84 7.19 36.97
CA GLY A 398 30.47 8.18 37.97
C GLY A 398 31.60 8.45 38.95
N ILE A 399 31.84 9.71 39.28
CA ILE A 399 32.74 10.11 40.36
C ILE A 399 31.94 10.98 41.34
N ASP A 400 31.88 10.55 42.59
CA ASP A 400 31.25 11.27 43.68
C ASP A 400 32.33 11.74 44.66
N ILE A 401 32.40 13.05 44.91
CA ILE A 401 33.33 13.71 45.82
C ILE A 401 32.51 14.51 46.83
N SER A 402 32.57 14.15 48.10
CA SER A 402 31.88 14.86 49.19
C SER A 402 32.83 14.95 50.38
N GLY A 403 32.81 16.05 51.14
CA GLY A 403 33.60 16.34 52.37
C GLY A 403 34.74 15.38 52.79
N LEU A 404 34.42 14.12 53.13
CA LEU A 404 35.35 13.07 53.59
C LEU A 404 35.23 11.72 52.82
N HIS A 405 34.48 11.65 51.72
CA HIS A 405 34.20 10.43 50.96
C HIS A 405 34.46 10.58 49.46
N TYR A 406 35.16 9.59 48.90
CA TYR A 406 35.37 9.39 47.46
C TYR A 406 34.65 8.12 47.02
N GLY A 407 33.81 8.22 45.99
CA GLY A 407 33.10 7.10 45.39
C GLY A 407 33.31 7.07 43.87
N ASN A 408 33.55 5.89 43.33
CA ASN A 408 33.61 5.64 41.89
C ASN A 408 32.57 4.58 41.48
N ASP A 409 31.88 4.82 40.37
CA ASP A 409 30.93 3.90 39.77
C ASP A 409 31.34 3.62 38.32
N PHE A 410 31.36 2.36 37.93
CA PHE A 410 31.63 1.93 36.56
C PHE A 410 30.73 0.75 36.21
N GLY A 411 29.99 0.89 35.12
CA GLY A 411 29.13 -0.16 34.59
C GLY A 411 29.27 -0.29 33.08
N LEU A 412 29.22 -1.53 32.59
CA LEU A 412 29.08 -1.84 31.17
C LEU A 412 27.82 -2.71 31.00
N ASN A 413 27.00 -2.41 30.00
CA ASN A 413 25.81 -3.18 29.69
C ASN A 413 25.79 -3.55 28.21
N PHE A 414 25.50 -4.81 27.94
CA PHE A 414 25.25 -5.31 26.60
C PHE A 414 23.89 -5.99 26.59
N SER A 415 23.05 -5.64 25.64
CA SER A 415 21.74 -6.24 25.46
C SER A 415 21.52 -6.57 23.98
N GLN A 416 20.90 -7.71 23.74
CA GLN A 416 20.51 -8.18 22.42
C GLN A 416 19.03 -8.53 22.49
N SER A 417 18.25 -7.92 21.61
CA SER A 417 16.83 -8.22 21.43
C SER A 417 16.65 -9.01 20.13
N LYS A 418 15.84 -10.06 20.18
CA LYS A 418 15.49 -10.90 19.02
C LYS A 418 13.97 -10.83 18.82
N SER A 419 13.55 -10.60 17.57
CA SER A 419 12.17 -10.81 17.10
C SER A 419 12.16 -11.93 16.05
N GLY A 420 11.04 -12.63 15.86
CA GLY A 420 10.87 -13.72 14.88
C GLY A 420 9.96 -14.86 15.37
N ARG A 421 9.86 -15.95 14.59
CA ARG A 421 9.04 -17.14 14.91
C ARG A 421 9.33 -17.71 16.31
N TRP A 422 8.27 -18.09 17.03
CA TRP A 422 8.37 -18.65 18.39
C TRP A 422 8.73 -20.15 18.37
N ASN A 423 10.03 -20.46 18.31
CA ASN A 423 10.50 -21.87 18.20
C ASN A 423 10.96 -22.50 19.51
N LYS A 424 11.38 -21.70 20.50
CA LYS A 424 11.82 -22.21 21.81
C LYS A 424 10.64 -22.39 22.76
N HIS A 425 10.55 -23.51 23.47
CA HIS A 425 9.43 -23.81 24.37
C HIS A 425 8.08 -23.77 23.64
N ASN A 426 8.05 -24.27 22.42
CA ASN A 426 6.85 -24.40 21.61
C ASN A 426 6.64 -25.86 21.23
N ASN A 427 5.92 -26.60 22.09
CA ASN A 427 5.68 -28.03 21.90
C ASN A 427 4.72 -28.31 20.73
N ILE A 428 4.02 -27.28 20.21
CA ILE A 428 3.34 -27.39 18.92
C ILE A 428 4.42 -27.69 17.88
N LEU A 429 5.38 -26.79 17.67
CA LEU A 429 6.39 -26.98 16.63
C LEU A 429 7.35 -28.17 16.88
N THR A 430 7.59 -28.55 18.15
CA THR A 430 8.54 -29.65 18.48
C THR A 430 7.93 -31.05 18.38
N GLN A 431 6.66 -31.26 18.74
CA GLN A 431 6.00 -32.55 18.54
C GLN A 431 5.69 -32.79 17.06
N ALA A 432 5.47 -31.71 16.32
CA ALA A 432 5.43 -31.70 14.88
C ALA A 432 6.68 -32.32 14.23
N ALA A 433 7.86 -31.80 14.57
CA ALA A 433 9.13 -32.29 14.05
C ALA A 433 9.44 -33.74 14.48
N ALA A 434 9.01 -34.17 15.67
CA ALA A 434 9.24 -35.53 16.17
C ALA A 434 8.40 -36.60 15.46
N ASN A 435 7.23 -36.22 14.92
CA ASN A 435 6.34 -37.11 14.16
C ASN A 435 6.51 -36.94 12.63
N ASN A 436 7.53 -36.22 12.14
CA ASN A 436 7.70 -35.89 10.72
C ASN A 436 6.52 -35.12 10.09
N HIS A 437 5.68 -34.51 10.92
CA HIS A 437 4.51 -33.74 10.51
C HIS A 437 4.62 -32.37 11.16
N GLU A 438 5.06 -31.32 10.44
CA GLU A 438 4.75 -29.97 10.94
C GLU A 438 3.25 -29.90 11.27
N PHE A 439 2.84 -29.26 12.38
CA PHE A 439 1.41 -29.18 12.71
C PHE A 439 0.76 -28.48 11.53
N TYR A 440 -0.25 -29.14 10.93
CA TYR A 440 -0.88 -28.72 9.68
C TYR A 440 -0.02 -28.87 8.41
N HIS A 441 0.93 -29.82 8.36
CA HIS A 441 1.56 -30.28 7.13
C HIS A 441 0.58 -31.20 6.38
N PHE A 442 -0.01 -30.69 5.32
CA PHE A 442 -0.97 -31.43 4.50
C PHE A 442 -0.24 -32.08 3.33
N ALA A 443 -0.21 -33.40 3.31
CA ALA A 443 0.18 -34.19 2.15
C ALA A 443 -1.05 -34.94 1.65
N GLY A 444 -1.14 -35.19 0.34
CA GLY A 444 -2.21 -36.05 -0.17
C GLY A 444 -2.01 -37.50 0.28
N LYS A 445 -3.06 -38.30 0.09
CA LYS A 445 -3.15 -39.69 0.56
C LYS A 445 -1.87 -40.48 0.25
N ASN A 446 -1.34 -41.19 1.26
CA ASN A 446 -0.08 -41.97 1.14
C ASN A 446 1.14 -41.14 0.68
N GLY A 447 1.17 -39.83 0.93
CA GLY A 447 2.25 -38.93 0.48
C GLY A 447 2.17 -38.55 -1.00
N ARG A 448 1.06 -38.85 -1.70
CA ARG A 448 0.86 -38.43 -3.09
C ARG A 448 0.44 -36.97 -3.16
N VAL A 449 1.34 -36.11 -3.64
CA VAL A 449 1.08 -34.67 -3.82
C VAL A 449 -0.10 -34.41 -4.77
N ALA A 450 -0.36 -35.30 -5.74
CA ALA A 450 -1.41 -35.13 -6.75
C ALA A 450 -2.85 -35.12 -6.19
N ASP A 451 -3.06 -35.73 -5.01
CA ASP A 451 -4.39 -35.89 -4.41
C ASP A 451 -4.76 -34.72 -3.46
N TYR A 452 -3.86 -33.75 -3.25
CA TYR A 452 -4.05 -32.62 -2.35
C TYR A 452 -3.96 -31.28 -3.08
N GLU A 453 -4.99 -30.45 -2.89
CA GLU A 453 -5.05 -29.07 -3.41
C GLU A 453 -4.70 -28.10 -2.26
N PRO A 454 -3.44 -27.63 -2.14
CA PRO A 454 -2.98 -26.79 -1.02
C PRO A 454 -3.73 -25.46 -0.95
N TRP A 455 -4.14 -24.96 -2.10
CA TRP A 455 -4.96 -23.79 -2.27
C TRP A 455 -5.83 -23.95 -3.51
N TYR A 456 -6.95 -23.24 -3.55
CA TYR A 456 -7.88 -23.25 -4.68
C TYR A 456 -8.48 -21.88 -4.92
N PHE A 457 -8.89 -21.62 -6.15
CA PHE A 457 -9.60 -20.40 -6.50
C PHE A 457 -11.11 -20.56 -6.31
N ARG A 458 -11.76 -19.50 -5.84
CA ARG A 458 -13.23 -19.43 -5.70
C ARG A 458 -13.74 -18.04 -6.03
N MET A 459 -14.88 -17.97 -6.71
CA MET A 459 -15.53 -16.70 -7.02
C MET A 459 -16.08 -16.03 -5.76
N LEU A 460 -15.97 -14.70 -5.69
CA LEU A 460 -16.55 -13.90 -4.62
C LEU A 460 -18.09 -13.92 -4.73
N GLY A 461 -18.76 -14.10 -3.59
CA GLY A 461 -20.23 -14.17 -3.54
C GLY A 461 -20.82 -15.54 -3.94
N GLU A 462 -19.99 -16.49 -4.35
CA GLU A 462 -20.43 -17.84 -4.68
C GLU A 462 -20.94 -18.58 -3.44
N SER A 463 -22.14 -19.16 -3.53
CA SER A 463 -22.73 -19.96 -2.45
C SER A 463 -22.31 -21.42 -2.59
N THR A 464 -21.46 -21.90 -1.68
CA THR A 464 -21.06 -23.30 -1.57
C THR A 464 -21.52 -23.87 -0.23
N SER A 465 -21.80 -25.17 -0.18
CA SER A 465 -22.10 -25.87 1.06
C SER A 465 -20.84 -26.55 1.58
N GLU A 466 -20.55 -26.38 2.86
CA GLU A 466 -19.55 -27.18 3.56
C GLU A 466 -20.19 -27.87 4.77
N SER A 467 -19.71 -29.07 5.10
CA SER A 467 -20.12 -29.76 6.32
C SER A 467 -19.69 -28.96 7.54
N THR A 468 -20.59 -28.74 8.49
CA THR A 468 -20.29 -28.08 9.77
C THR A 468 -19.23 -28.82 10.58
N ASN A 469 -19.13 -30.14 10.41
CA ASN A 469 -18.14 -30.97 11.11
C ASN A 469 -16.70 -30.73 10.61
N ASN A 470 -16.52 -29.97 9.51
CA ASN A 470 -15.19 -29.68 8.96
C ASN A 470 -14.37 -28.76 9.87
N LEU A 471 -14.96 -28.04 10.82
CA LEU A 471 -14.23 -27.13 11.73
C LEU A 471 -14.01 -27.75 13.13
N ALA A 472 -14.47 -28.97 13.38
CA ALA A 472 -14.32 -29.64 14.68
C ALA A 472 -12.86 -29.72 15.15
N TYR A 473 -11.91 -29.79 14.21
CA TYR A 473 -10.47 -29.83 14.50
C TYR A 473 -9.92 -28.52 15.11
N ILE A 474 -10.65 -27.40 14.97
CA ILE A 474 -10.38 -26.12 15.64
C ILE A 474 -11.48 -25.72 16.63
N HIS A 475 -12.28 -26.69 17.09
CA HIS A 475 -13.40 -26.47 18.01
C HIS A 475 -14.60 -25.73 17.37
N ASP A 476 -14.91 -26.07 16.12
CA ASP A 476 -16.03 -25.55 15.34
C ASP A 476 -15.98 -24.01 15.19
N ASP A 477 -17.00 -23.31 15.69
CA ASP A 477 -17.14 -21.87 15.61
C ASP A 477 -16.59 -21.13 16.85
N ASP A 478 -16.02 -21.86 17.82
CA ASP A 478 -15.51 -21.24 19.05
C ASP A 478 -14.20 -20.50 18.79
N ALA A 479 -14.09 -19.31 19.40
CA ALA A 479 -12.82 -18.62 19.47
C ALA A 479 -11.87 -19.39 20.40
N VAL A 480 -10.86 -20.03 19.80
CA VAL A 480 -9.83 -20.81 20.49
C VAL A 480 -8.49 -20.08 20.51
N ARG A 481 -7.66 -20.43 21.49
CA ARG A 481 -6.26 -20.03 21.57
C ARG A 481 -5.38 -21.24 21.83
N ILE A 482 -4.11 -21.11 21.48
CA ILE A 482 -3.09 -22.06 21.95
C ILE A 482 -2.99 -21.97 23.49
N GLN A 483 -3.10 -23.12 24.15
CA GLN A 483 -2.95 -23.21 25.59
C GLN A 483 -1.48 -22.97 25.98
N LEU A 484 -1.28 -22.07 26.94
CA LEU A 484 0.04 -21.73 27.47
C LEU A 484 0.18 -22.29 28.88
N GLU A 485 1.06 -23.27 29.05
CA GLU A 485 1.40 -23.79 30.37
C GLU A 485 2.56 -22.99 30.96
N LYS A 486 2.41 -22.56 32.21
CA LYS A 486 3.47 -21.82 32.92
C LYS A 486 4.46 -22.81 33.51
N LYS A 487 5.62 -22.98 32.87
CA LYS A 487 6.71 -23.78 33.43
C LYS A 487 7.47 -22.94 34.47
N ILE A 488 7.29 -23.29 35.74
CA ILE A 488 8.03 -22.66 36.85
C ILE A 488 9.39 -23.37 36.96
N SER A 489 10.37 -22.91 36.19
CA SER A 489 11.77 -23.25 36.39
C SER A 489 12.49 -22.04 36.98
N LEU A 490 12.79 -22.04 38.27
CA LEU A 490 13.62 -20.99 38.88
C LEU A 490 14.94 -20.87 38.09
N PRO A 491 15.32 -19.70 37.56
CA PRO A 491 14.87 -18.34 37.90
C PRO A 491 13.95 -17.66 36.85
N ARG A 492 13.47 -18.35 35.81
CA ARG A 492 12.67 -17.74 34.71
C ARG A 492 11.26 -18.34 34.63
N LYS A 493 10.25 -17.46 34.64
CA LYS A 493 8.88 -17.85 34.25
C LYS A 493 8.86 -17.98 32.73
N ASN A 494 8.93 -19.20 32.23
CA ASN A 494 8.76 -19.46 30.80
C ASN A 494 7.34 -19.97 30.57
N PHE A 495 6.69 -19.50 29.50
CA PHE A 495 5.46 -20.10 29.01
C PHE A 495 5.85 -21.16 27.98
N LEU A 496 5.21 -22.32 28.07
CA LEU A 496 5.32 -23.43 27.15
C LEU A 496 4.03 -23.44 26.33
N ALA A 497 4.13 -23.27 25.02
CA ALA A 497 2.98 -23.48 24.14
C ALA A 497 2.68 -24.99 24.07
N MET A 498 1.50 -25.37 24.56
CA MET A 498 1.02 -26.75 24.54
C MET A 498 0.34 -27.03 23.19
N PRO A 499 0.37 -28.28 22.69
CA PRO A 499 -0.38 -28.68 21.51
C PRO A 499 -1.87 -28.89 21.85
N GLN A 500 -2.49 -27.87 22.44
CA GLN A 500 -3.88 -27.86 22.88
C GLN A 500 -4.51 -26.52 22.49
N LEU A 501 -5.70 -26.59 21.90
CA LEU A 501 -6.56 -25.42 21.68
C LEU A 501 -7.52 -25.31 22.86
N GLU A 502 -7.55 -24.15 23.52
CA GLU A 502 -8.44 -23.84 24.63
C GLU A 502 -9.47 -22.80 24.18
N SER A 503 -10.76 -23.13 24.30
CA SER A 503 -11.84 -22.15 24.09
C SER A 503 -12.02 -21.25 25.32
N LYS A 504 -12.72 -20.12 25.14
CA LYS A 504 -13.07 -19.22 26.25
C LYS A 504 -13.81 -19.94 27.41
N TYR A 505 -14.50 -21.04 27.13
CA TYR A 505 -15.28 -21.79 28.10
C TYR A 505 -14.46 -22.88 28.82
N GLY A 506 -13.16 -22.97 28.57
CA GLY A 506 -12.26 -23.94 29.21
C GLY A 506 -12.32 -25.34 28.58
N HIS A 507 -12.95 -25.48 27.40
CA HIS A 507 -12.86 -26.71 26.62
C HIS A 507 -11.49 -26.76 25.94
N ALA A 508 -10.76 -27.85 26.18
CA ALA A 508 -9.44 -28.07 25.62
C ALA A 508 -9.48 -29.21 24.58
N LEU A 509 -8.98 -28.94 23.39
CA LEU A 509 -8.83 -29.90 22.29
C LEU A 509 -7.35 -30.22 22.11
N ASN A 510 -6.97 -31.47 22.39
CA ASN A 510 -5.61 -31.95 22.14
C ASN A 510 -5.38 -32.06 20.63
N LEU A 511 -4.33 -31.44 20.12
CA LEU A 511 -3.99 -31.49 18.70
C LEU A 511 -3.27 -32.80 18.31
N ASN A 512 -2.86 -33.62 19.27
CA ASN A 512 -2.03 -34.82 19.08
C ASN A 512 -2.80 -36.08 18.63
N THR A 513 -4.14 -36.06 18.73
CA THR A 513 -5.00 -37.23 18.47
C THR A 513 -5.64 -37.23 17.08
N TRP A 514 -5.25 -36.29 16.21
CA TRP A 514 -5.99 -35.94 14.98
C TRP A 514 -5.43 -36.53 13.68
N GLU A 515 -4.51 -37.49 13.77
CA GLU A 515 -3.84 -38.17 12.64
C GLU A 515 -4.80 -38.84 11.61
N ARG A 516 -6.12 -38.92 11.85
CA ARG A 516 -7.07 -39.59 10.95
C ARG A 516 -7.98 -38.69 10.09
N TYR A 517 -8.06 -37.39 10.35
CA TYR A 517 -9.00 -36.49 9.64
C TYR A 517 -8.35 -35.61 8.55
N HIS A 518 -7.06 -35.79 8.28
CA HIS A 518 -6.33 -35.05 7.24
C HIS A 518 -5.98 -35.86 5.99
N ASP A 519 -6.20 -37.19 5.99
CA ASP A 519 -5.99 -38.04 4.81
C ASP A 519 -7.11 -37.96 3.76
N ASP A 520 -8.17 -37.16 4.00
CA ASP A 520 -9.33 -37.12 3.12
C ASP A 520 -9.95 -35.71 3.02
N LYS A 521 -9.31 -34.82 2.26
CA LYS A 521 -10.02 -33.68 1.68
C LYS A 521 -10.12 -33.89 0.17
N ALA A 522 -11.21 -34.52 -0.25
CA ALA A 522 -11.74 -34.29 -1.59
C ALA A 522 -11.74 -32.79 -1.89
N ARG A 523 -11.54 -32.41 -3.17
CA ARG A 523 -11.55 -31.01 -3.61
C ARG A 523 -12.78 -30.29 -3.05
N LYS A 524 -12.56 -29.08 -2.53
CA LYS A 524 -13.64 -28.29 -1.93
C LYS A 524 -14.72 -28.02 -2.99
N PRO A 525 -16.02 -28.13 -2.64
CA PRO A 525 -17.10 -27.91 -3.59
C PRO A 525 -17.10 -26.45 -4.07
N ARG A 526 -17.23 -26.29 -5.39
CA ARG A 526 -17.26 -25.00 -6.11
C ARG A 526 -18.29 -25.09 -7.22
N ASN A 527 -19.07 -24.02 -7.42
CA ASN A 527 -20.00 -23.83 -8.53
C ASN A 527 -19.27 -23.42 -9.81
N SER A 528 -18.17 -22.67 -9.69
CA SER A 528 -17.32 -22.26 -10.81
C SER A 528 -15.97 -22.94 -10.73
N VAL A 529 -15.55 -23.61 -11.80
CA VAL A 529 -14.24 -24.26 -11.87
C VAL A 529 -13.22 -23.24 -12.36
N ILE A 530 -12.29 -22.86 -11.49
CA ILE A 530 -11.15 -22.01 -11.81
C ILE A 530 -9.89 -22.84 -11.58
N HIS A 531 -9.11 -23.04 -12.63
CA HIS A 531 -7.89 -23.83 -12.59
C HIS A 531 -6.70 -22.98 -13.03
N ALA A 532 -5.72 -22.81 -12.14
CA ALA A 532 -4.46 -22.15 -12.45
C ALA A 532 -3.36 -23.19 -12.59
N ILE A 533 -2.44 -22.91 -13.51
CA ILE A 533 -1.36 -23.83 -13.89
C ILE A 533 -0.05 -23.08 -13.76
N SER A 534 0.95 -23.67 -13.10
CA SER A 534 2.28 -23.09 -12.99
C SER A 534 3.15 -23.34 -14.22
N GLN A 535 4.20 -22.54 -14.41
CA GLN A 535 5.15 -22.71 -15.51
C GLN A 535 5.82 -24.09 -15.48
N ALA A 536 6.16 -24.59 -14.28
CA ALA A 536 6.76 -25.91 -14.10
C ALA A 536 5.79 -27.05 -14.43
N GLN A 537 4.48 -26.88 -14.20
CA GLN A 537 3.47 -27.87 -14.55
C GLN A 537 3.25 -27.98 -16.06
N LEU A 538 3.38 -26.87 -16.80
CA LEU A 538 3.34 -26.88 -18.27
C LEU A 538 4.64 -27.39 -18.90
N GLY A 539 5.80 -27.18 -18.26
CA GLY A 539 7.11 -27.58 -18.81
C GLY A 539 7.43 -29.08 -18.75
N GLY A 540 6.60 -29.90 -18.10
CA GLY A 540 6.68 -31.36 -18.20
C GLY A 540 5.97 -31.88 -19.45
N ASP A 541 6.22 -33.12 -19.88
CA ASP A 541 5.53 -33.82 -21.00
C ASP A 541 4.03 -34.09 -20.69
N ASN A 542 3.28 -33.06 -20.30
CA ASN A 542 1.86 -33.13 -19.97
C ASN A 542 1.04 -32.88 -21.23
N ALA A 543 0.73 -33.96 -21.94
CA ALA A 543 -0.18 -33.98 -23.09
C ALA A 543 -1.64 -33.59 -22.77
N ALA A 544 -1.94 -33.10 -21.56
CA ALA A 544 -3.30 -32.84 -21.09
C ALA A 544 -3.68 -31.35 -21.04
N LEU A 545 -2.80 -30.46 -21.50
CA LEU A 545 -2.94 -28.99 -21.42
C LEU A 545 -2.55 -28.31 -22.74
N GLU A 546 -2.99 -28.89 -23.84
CA GLU A 546 -2.65 -28.47 -25.20
C GLU A 546 -3.10 -27.03 -25.48
N GLU A 547 -4.22 -26.58 -24.87
CA GLU A 547 -4.73 -25.20 -24.99
C GLU A 547 -3.81 -24.10 -24.43
N TYR A 548 -2.78 -24.45 -23.66
CA TYR A 548 -1.78 -23.52 -23.13
C TYR A 548 -0.55 -23.35 -24.06
N HIS A 549 -0.43 -24.16 -25.11
CA HIS A 549 0.63 -24.07 -26.11
C HIS A 549 0.28 -23.02 -27.17
N ILE A 550 0.34 -21.75 -26.76
CA ILE A 550 -0.07 -20.62 -27.58
C ILE A 550 1.03 -20.15 -28.54
N GLN A 551 0.60 -19.47 -29.59
CA GLN A 551 1.46 -18.76 -30.54
C GLN A 551 1.28 -17.25 -30.39
N ILE A 552 2.35 -16.52 -30.66
CA ILE A 552 2.39 -15.06 -30.57
C ILE A 552 3.10 -14.46 -31.77
N TYR A 553 2.85 -13.16 -32.00
CA TYR A 553 3.69 -12.34 -32.86
C TYR A 553 4.74 -11.61 -32.02
N GLU A 554 5.94 -11.47 -32.56
CA GLU A 554 6.97 -10.59 -32.02
C GLU A 554 7.35 -9.58 -33.10
N GLN A 555 6.81 -8.37 -33.00
CA GLN A 555 7.04 -7.30 -33.97
C GLN A 555 7.21 -5.96 -33.24
N ASN A 556 8.16 -5.15 -33.70
CA ASN A 556 8.35 -3.77 -33.25
C ASN A 556 8.59 -2.88 -34.47
N GLY A 557 7.79 -1.83 -34.62
CA GLY A 557 7.86 -0.93 -35.77
C GLY A 557 6.92 0.27 -35.62
N ASN A 558 6.91 1.20 -36.57
CA ASN A 558 5.93 2.30 -36.53
C ASN A 558 4.50 1.82 -36.83
N GLN A 559 4.38 0.73 -37.58
CA GLN A 559 3.15 0.04 -37.90
C GLN A 559 3.34 -1.46 -37.68
N ILE A 560 2.26 -2.13 -37.30
CA ILE A 560 2.19 -3.57 -37.05
C ILE A 560 1.01 -4.11 -37.84
N SER A 561 1.26 -5.14 -38.63
CA SER A 561 0.24 -5.87 -39.38
C SER A 561 0.45 -7.37 -39.16
N PRO A 562 -0.58 -8.10 -38.71
CA PRO A 562 -0.47 -9.54 -38.51
C PRO A 562 -0.18 -10.25 -39.83
N ASN A 563 0.75 -11.20 -39.80
CA ASN A 563 0.93 -12.16 -40.87
C ASN A 563 1.00 -13.56 -40.23
N PRO A 564 0.06 -14.48 -40.51
CA PRO A 564 0.03 -15.82 -39.91
C PRO A 564 1.35 -16.59 -39.96
N GLN A 565 2.20 -16.33 -40.97
CA GLN A 565 3.52 -16.94 -41.10
C GLN A 565 4.55 -16.47 -40.06
N ASP A 566 4.30 -15.34 -39.40
CA ASP A 566 5.16 -14.78 -38.36
C ASP A 566 4.82 -15.30 -36.95
N LEU A 567 3.77 -16.12 -36.81
CA LEU A 567 3.40 -16.74 -35.54
C LEU A 567 4.51 -17.67 -35.06
N LYS A 568 4.93 -17.50 -33.81
CA LYS A 568 5.94 -18.33 -33.15
C LYS A 568 5.39 -18.89 -31.85
N PRO A 569 5.81 -20.09 -31.44
CA PRO A 569 5.51 -20.61 -30.11
C PRO A 569 5.95 -19.62 -29.03
N TYR A 570 5.09 -19.37 -28.04
CA TYR A 570 5.44 -18.47 -26.94
C TYR A 570 6.51 -19.11 -26.03
N SER A 571 7.67 -18.46 -25.92
CA SER A 571 8.75 -18.88 -25.03
C SER A 571 8.48 -18.42 -23.59
N ARG A 572 8.09 -19.35 -22.72
CA ARG A 572 7.75 -19.11 -21.32
C ARG A 572 9.01 -19.03 -20.44
N ASN A 573 9.78 -17.96 -20.58
CA ASN A 573 11.02 -17.74 -19.81
C ASN A 573 10.73 -17.03 -18.47
N HIS A 574 9.98 -17.69 -17.59
CA HIS A 574 9.63 -17.17 -16.25
C HIS A 574 9.86 -18.24 -15.18
N PRO A 575 9.97 -17.87 -13.89
CA PRO A 575 10.19 -18.83 -12.82
C PRO A 575 9.13 -19.95 -12.79
N GLY A 576 9.58 -21.19 -12.56
CA GLY A 576 8.74 -22.39 -12.65
C GLY A 576 7.51 -22.38 -11.74
N HIS A 577 7.61 -21.77 -10.57
CA HIS A 577 6.53 -21.66 -9.59
C HIS A 577 5.51 -20.56 -9.94
N HIS A 578 5.79 -19.68 -10.90
CA HIS A 578 4.83 -18.65 -11.31
C HIS A 578 3.64 -19.25 -12.05
N THR A 579 2.48 -18.62 -11.94
CA THR A 579 1.29 -19.04 -12.69
C THR A 579 1.48 -18.72 -14.18
N ALA A 580 1.43 -19.74 -15.02
CA ALA A 580 1.53 -19.67 -16.47
C ALA A 580 0.22 -19.31 -17.17
N GLY A 581 -0.91 -19.59 -16.53
CA GLY A 581 -2.23 -19.19 -17.00
C GLY A 581 -3.35 -19.77 -16.17
N ILE A 582 -4.57 -19.33 -16.46
CA ILE A 582 -5.76 -19.65 -15.68
C ILE A 582 -6.89 -20.00 -16.64
N THR A 583 -7.59 -21.11 -16.40
CA THR A 583 -8.82 -21.48 -17.11
C THR A 583 -10.01 -21.27 -16.18
N VAL A 584 -11.02 -20.57 -16.66
CA VAL A 584 -12.29 -20.35 -15.95
C VAL A 584 -13.42 -21.01 -16.74
N ALA A 585 -14.11 -21.96 -16.12
CA ALA A 585 -15.29 -22.57 -16.70
C ALA A 585 -16.57 -21.90 -16.20
N ASN A 586 -17.47 -21.54 -17.11
CA ASN A 586 -18.78 -21.04 -16.74
C ASN A 586 -19.75 -22.22 -16.42
N PRO A 587 -20.91 -21.96 -15.81
CA PRO A 587 -21.90 -23.00 -15.50
C PRO A 587 -22.47 -23.73 -16.73
N ALA A 588 -22.31 -23.17 -17.93
CA ALA A 588 -22.73 -23.78 -19.20
C ALA A 588 -21.64 -24.71 -19.79
N GLY A 589 -20.50 -24.89 -19.12
CA GLY A 589 -19.41 -25.76 -19.55
C GLY A 589 -18.45 -25.14 -20.56
N MET A 590 -18.60 -23.86 -20.91
CA MET A 590 -17.63 -23.13 -21.73
C MET A 590 -16.37 -22.85 -20.91
N ARG A 591 -15.20 -23.08 -21.51
CA ARG A 591 -13.90 -22.81 -20.89
C ARG A 591 -13.27 -21.56 -21.49
N TYR A 592 -12.96 -20.58 -20.65
CA TYR A 592 -12.20 -19.38 -21.01
C TYR A 592 -10.75 -19.60 -20.57
N VAL A 593 -9.85 -19.70 -21.53
CA VAL A 593 -8.45 -20.04 -21.30
C VAL A 593 -7.61 -18.77 -21.40
N TYR A 594 -7.02 -18.37 -20.28
CA TYR A 594 -6.13 -17.21 -20.18
C TYR A 594 -4.69 -17.70 -20.06
N ALA A 595 -4.08 -18.09 -21.18
CA ALA A 595 -2.77 -18.73 -21.20
C ALA A 595 -1.59 -17.76 -21.41
N LEU A 596 -1.83 -16.47 -21.63
CA LEU A 596 -0.78 -15.48 -21.86
C LEU A 596 -0.64 -14.52 -20.66
N PRO A 597 0.30 -14.77 -19.73
CA PRO A 597 0.57 -13.86 -18.62
C PRO A 597 1.35 -12.63 -19.12
N ALA A 598 0.84 -11.44 -18.87
CA ALA A 598 1.58 -10.19 -19.10
C ALA A 598 2.38 -9.82 -17.84
N TYR A 599 3.69 -9.74 -17.97
CA TYR A 599 4.59 -9.54 -16.83
C TYR A 599 4.97 -8.08 -16.61
N ASN A 600 4.96 -7.69 -15.34
CA ASN A 600 5.77 -6.59 -14.85
C ASN A 600 7.10 -7.19 -14.39
N LYS A 601 8.18 -6.95 -15.14
CA LYS A 601 9.53 -7.50 -14.94
C LYS A 601 10.25 -6.95 -13.72
N LYS A 602 9.90 -5.72 -13.33
CA LYS A 602 10.52 -5.04 -12.18
C LYS A 602 9.55 -4.00 -11.63
N GLN A 603 9.44 -3.92 -10.30
CA GLN A 603 8.76 -2.82 -9.62
C GLN A 603 9.65 -2.25 -8.53
N VAL A 604 9.74 -0.93 -8.47
CA VAL A 604 10.52 -0.17 -7.51
C VAL A 604 9.63 0.85 -6.84
N GLU A 605 9.69 0.88 -5.52
CA GLU A 605 9.09 1.92 -4.69
C GLU A 605 10.20 2.59 -3.91
N ALA A 606 10.33 3.91 -4.05
CA ALA A 606 11.38 4.66 -3.39
C ALA A 606 10.80 5.84 -2.62
N SER A 607 11.32 6.09 -1.42
CA SER A 607 11.03 7.25 -0.60
C SER A 607 12.32 7.78 0.03
N PHE A 608 12.56 9.08 -0.04
CA PHE A 608 13.83 9.68 0.34
C PHE A 608 13.66 11.12 0.84
N SER A 609 14.60 11.61 1.66
CA SER A 609 14.56 12.98 2.15
C SER A 609 14.87 13.98 1.05
N VAL A 610 14.14 15.09 1.05
CA VAL A 610 14.29 16.21 0.12
C VAL A 610 14.42 17.53 0.86
N ASP A 611 14.80 18.59 0.16
CA ASP A 611 14.83 19.95 0.69
C ASP A 611 13.64 20.72 0.13
N GLY A 612 12.56 20.82 0.91
CA GLY A 612 11.33 21.51 0.52
C GLY A 612 11.38 23.03 0.66
N SER A 613 12.49 23.61 1.12
CA SER A 613 12.58 25.05 1.44
C SER A 613 12.24 25.98 0.26
N ASN A 614 12.57 25.55 -0.96
CA ASN A 614 12.31 26.31 -2.19
C ASN A 614 11.04 25.87 -2.94
N VAL A 615 10.30 24.89 -2.40
CA VAL A 615 9.08 24.34 -3.01
C VAL A 615 7.95 24.38 -1.96
N PRO A 616 7.53 25.59 -1.51
CA PRO A 616 6.71 25.72 -0.31
C PRO A 616 5.37 25.00 -0.41
N CYS A 617 4.84 24.75 -1.62
CA CYS A 617 3.56 24.09 -1.84
C CYS A 617 3.50 23.10 -3.03
N GLY A 618 4.61 22.83 -3.74
CA GLY A 618 4.64 21.94 -4.92
C GLY A 618 4.27 20.48 -4.61
N PRO A 619 3.47 19.75 -5.42
CA PRO A 619 3.20 18.33 -5.23
C PRO A 619 4.36 17.47 -5.74
N ARG A 620 5.29 18.08 -6.47
CA ARG A 620 6.43 17.42 -7.10
C ARG A 620 7.70 18.18 -6.80
N ILE A 621 8.79 17.45 -6.72
CA ILE A 621 10.14 17.98 -6.52
C ILE A 621 11.13 17.22 -7.40
N GLY A 622 11.99 17.98 -8.09
CA GLY A 622 13.06 17.42 -8.89
C GLY A 622 14.00 16.55 -8.04
N ILE A 623 14.35 15.38 -8.56
CA ILE A 623 15.27 14.43 -7.93
C ILE A 623 16.69 14.96 -8.08
N LYS A 624 17.37 15.24 -6.98
CA LYS A 624 18.81 15.51 -7.00
C LYS A 624 19.55 14.20 -7.28
N ILE A 625 20.35 14.16 -8.35
CA ILE A 625 21.08 12.95 -8.77
C ILE A 625 22.59 13.21 -8.64
N LYS A 626 23.29 12.31 -7.94
CA LYS A 626 24.75 12.33 -7.77
C LYS A 626 25.31 10.95 -8.07
N ASN A 627 26.26 10.87 -9.02
CA ASN A 627 26.86 9.60 -9.48
C ASN A 627 25.82 8.53 -9.89
N GLY A 628 24.75 8.95 -10.57
CA GLY A 628 23.68 8.04 -11.03
C GLY A 628 22.76 7.51 -9.93
N LYS A 629 22.82 8.06 -8.72
CA LYS A 629 21.96 7.71 -7.59
C LYS A 629 21.27 8.94 -7.02
N ILE A 630 20.19 8.73 -6.28
CA ILE A 630 19.49 9.80 -5.56
C ILE A 630 20.43 10.40 -4.51
N ASP A 631 20.52 11.73 -4.47
CA ASP A 631 21.18 12.47 -3.41
C ASP A 631 20.19 12.83 -2.30
N TYR A 632 20.01 11.88 -1.38
CA TYR A 632 19.15 12.00 -0.20
C TYR A 632 19.91 12.49 1.04
N LYS A 633 21.22 12.74 0.93
CA LYS A 633 22.09 13.17 2.05
C LYS A 633 21.99 14.68 2.28
N ILE A 634 20.77 15.14 2.48
CA ILE A 634 20.45 16.57 2.58
C ILE A 634 20.68 17.08 4.01
N PRO A 635 21.39 18.21 4.19
CA PRO A 635 21.56 18.84 5.49
C PRO A 635 20.22 19.15 6.17
N HIS A 636 20.17 19.11 7.50
CA HIS A 636 18.97 19.39 8.30
C HIS A 636 17.79 18.41 8.15
N THR A 637 17.95 17.36 7.33
CA THR A 637 17.03 16.22 7.25
C THR A 637 17.53 15.01 8.04
N ASP A 638 16.66 14.01 8.22
CA ASP A 638 17.05 12.69 8.72
C ASP A 638 17.86 11.84 7.71
N GLN A 639 18.13 12.39 6.51
CA GLN A 639 18.84 11.72 5.41
C GLN A 639 18.28 10.33 5.10
N PHE A 640 16.97 10.20 5.18
CA PHE A 640 16.23 8.98 4.94
C PHE A 640 16.27 8.60 3.47
N TYR A 641 16.43 7.30 3.25
CA TYR A 641 16.31 6.64 1.97
C TYR A 641 15.73 5.27 2.23
N ASN A 642 14.71 4.91 1.48
CA ASN A 642 14.11 3.59 1.46
C ASN A 642 13.75 3.26 0.02
N ARG A 643 14.27 2.16 -0.50
CA ARG A 643 13.99 1.66 -1.86
C ARG A 643 13.72 0.17 -1.77
N LYS A 644 12.51 -0.24 -2.15
CA LYS A 644 12.07 -1.63 -2.26
C LYS A 644 11.98 -2.00 -3.74
N GLU A 645 12.59 -3.10 -4.12
CA GLU A 645 12.52 -3.66 -5.48
C GLU A 645 11.91 -5.07 -5.42
N ILE A 646 10.80 -5.23 -6.14
CA ILE A 646 10.06 -6.49 -6.32
C ILE A 646 10.42 -7.03 -7.71
N PRO A 647 10.78 -8.33 -7.82
CA PRO A 647 11.14 -8.97 -9.09
C PRO A 647 9.92 -9.20 -9.97
N GLU A 648 10.10 -9.91 -11.08
CA GLU A 648 9.04 -10.10 -12.07
C GLU A 648 7.80 -10.81 -11.51
N TYR A 649 6.62 -10.38 -11.93
CA TYR A 649 5.35 -11.04 -11.61
C TYR A 649 4.29 -10.73 -12.69
N ALA A 650 3.31 -11.60 -12.87
CA ALA A 650 2.22 -11.39 -13.83
C ALA A 650 1.18 -10.41 -13.26
N HIS A 651 0.87 -9.33 -13.98
CA HIS A 651 -0.15 -8.35 -13.59
C HIS A 651 -1.52 -8.63 -14.23
N SER A 652 -1.56 -9.40 -15.32
CA SER A 652 -2.79 -9.84 -15.98
C SER A 652 -2.56 -11.11 -16.78
N TYR A 653 -3.65 -11.83 -17.09
CA TYR A 653 -3.63 -12.98 -17.99
C TYR A 653 -4.59 -12.71 -19.14
N LEU A 654 -4.07 -12.66 -20.37
CA LEU A 654 -4.84 -12.34 -21.57
C LEU A 654 -5.58 -13.59 -22.07
N LEU A 655 -6.80 -13.40 -22.57
CA LEU A 655 -7.64 -14.48 -23.08
C LEU A 655 -7.08 -14.99 -24.40
N THR A 656 -6.68 -16.25 -24.46
CA THR A 656 -6.06 -16.85 -25.65
C THR A 656 -7.00 -17.78 -26.40
N SER A 657 -7.97 -18.40 -25.71
CA SER A 657 -9.03 -19.15 -26.37
C SER A 657 -10.30 -19.26 -25.54
N ILE A 658 -11.42 -19.48 -26.23
CA ILE A 658 -12.69 -19.89 -25.65
C ILE A 658 -13.05 -21.23 -26.28
N LEU A 659 -13.35 -22.23 -25.44
CA LEU A 659 -13.67 -23.58 -25.86
C LEU A 659 -15.10 -23.92 -25.46
N GLY A 660 -15.86 -24.46 -26.40
CA GLY A 660 -17.19 -25.00 -26.19
C GLY A 660 -17.19 -26.24 -25.30
N GLN A 661 -18.36 -26.57 -24.76
CA GLN A 661 -18.58 -27.87 -24.09
C GLN A 661 -18.40 -29.06 -25.04
N ASP A 662 -18.50 -28.82 -26.34
CA ASP A 662 -18.37 -29.78 -27.45
C ASP A 662 -16.97 -29.79 -28.08
N TYR A 663 -16.03 -28.98 -27.56
CA TYR A 663 -14.68 -28.89 -28.11
C TYR A 663 -13.88 -30.17 -27.89
N VAL A 664 -13.29 -30.68 -28.96
CA VAL A 664 -12.39 -31.84 -28.96
C VAL A 664 -11.17 -31.51 -29.82
N ASP A 665 -10.00 -31.48 -29.19
CA ASP A 665 -8.70 -31.47 -29.86
C ASP A 665 -8.52 -32.81 -30.57
N ALA A 666 -8.55 -32.80 -31.90
CA ALA A 666 -8.68 -34.00 -32.73
C ALA A 666 -7.53 -34.20 -33.71
N ASP A 667 -6.62 -33.23 -33.81
CA ASP A 667 -5.48 -33.30 -34.70
C ASP A 667 -4.16 -33.47 -33.91
N SER A 668 -3.04 -33.02 -34.48
CA SER A 668 -1.72 -33.10 -33.82
C SER A 668 -1.15 -31.72 -33.54
N ILE A 669 -1.99 -30.68 -33.60
CA ILE A 669 -1.65 -29.29 -33.34
C ILE A 669 -2.23 -28.96 -31.96
N PRO A 670 -1.40 -28.80 -30.92
CA PRO A 670 -1.91 -28.55 -29.58
C PRO A 670 -2.82 -27.32 -29.48
N GLY A 671 -4.03 -27.51 -28.97
CA GLY A 671 -5.03 -26.47 -28.74
C GLY A 671 -5.77 -26.07 -30.02
N PRO A 672 -6.62 -25.03 -29.96
CA PRO A 672 -7.57 -24.72 -31.04
C PRO A 672 -6.94 -24.60 -32.42
N SER A 673 -7.36 -25.51 -33.30
CA SER A 673 -6.88 -25.67 -34.67
C SER A 673 -8.03 -25.98 -35.64
N ASP A 674 -7.75 -25.96 -36.95
CA ASP A 674 -8.77 -26.22 -37.97
C ASP A 674 -9.22 -27.69 -38.03
N GLY A 675 -8.38 -28.61 -37.54
CA GLY A 675 -8.68 -30.03 -37.44
C GLY A 675 -9.68 -30.37 -36.33
N ASP A 676 -9.86 -29.45 -35.37
CA ASP A 676 -10.68 -29.68 -34.18
C ASP A 676 -12.18 -29.67 -34.43
N PHE A 677 -12.89 -30.34 -33.53
CA PHE A 677 -14.36 -30.37 -33.48
C PHE A 677 -14.90 -29.43 -32.41
N GLY A 678 -16.17 -29.05 -32.57
CA GLY A 678 -16.91 -28.21 -31.63
C GLY A 678 -16.68 -26.71 -31.79
N PHE A 679 -17.21 -25.92 -30.85
CA PHE A 679 -17.03 -24.48 -30.85
C PHE A 679 -15.67 -24.08 -30.25
N TRP A 680 -14.94 -23.23 -30.95
CA TRP A 680 -13.76 -22.57 -30.40
C TRP A 680 -13.54 -21.20 -31.02
N VAL A 681 -12.88 -20.33 -30.25
CA VAL A 681 -12.37 -19.03 -30.69
C VAL A 681 -10.93 -18.92 -30.19
N LYS A 682 -10.01 -18.49 -31.04
CA LYS A 682 -8.59 -18.32 -30.73
C LYS A 682 -8.18 -16.87 -30.89
N PHE A 683 -7.36 -16.37 -29.97
CA PHE A 683 -6.87 -15.00 -29.92
C PHE A 683 -5.34 -15.00 -29.91
N ASN A 684 -4.73 -14.31 -30.86
CA ASN A 684 -3.27 -14.20 -30.97
C ASN A 684 -2.83 -12.75 -30.70
N TYR A 685 -1.78 -12.62 -29.89
CA TYR A 685 -1.28 -11.32 -29.43
C TYR A 685 0.09 -11.02 -30.03
N VAL A 686 0.39 -9.73 -30.17
CA VAL A 686 1.71 -9.22 -30.52
C VAL A 686 2.38 -8.62 -29.29
N ARG A 687 3.62 -9.04 -29.01
CA ARG A 687 4.49 -8.36 -28.05
C ARG A 687 5.21 -7.23 -28.76
N VAL A 688 4.88 -5.99 -28.41
CA VAL A 688 5.47 -4.80 -29.03
C VAL A 688 6.65 -4.24 -28.24
N ASN A 689 6.72 -4.58 -26.95
CA ASN A 689 7.80 -4.18 -26.06
C ASN A 689 7.95 -5.19 -24.92
N GLU A 690 9.19 -5.58 -24.62
CA GLU A 690 9.54 -6.45 -23.49
C GLU A 690 9.88 -5.69 -22.21
N THR A 691 10.34 -4.44 -22.35
CA THR A 691 10.84 -3.61 -21.26
C THR A 691 10.30 -2.18 -21.38
N PHE A 692 8.97 -2.06 -21.41
CA PHE A 692 8.32 -0.76 -21.35
C PHE A 692 8.44 -0.18 -19.95
N LYS A 693 9.13 0.94 -19.83
CA LYS A 693 9.37 1.62 -18.56
C LYS A 693 8.19 2.50 -18.19
N TRP A 694 7.58 2.24 -17.05
CA TRP A 694 6.51 3.06 -16.48
C TRP A 694 6.96 3.71 -15.17
N ARG A 695 6.36 4.84 -14.82
CA ARG A 695 6.75 5.65 -13.66
C ARG A 695 5.60 6.52 -13.16
N THR A 696 5.46 6.64 -11.85
CA THR A 696 4.57 7.58 -11.19
C THR A 696 5.32 8.37 -10.10
N PRO A 697 5.29 9.71 -10.13
CA PRO A 697 4.84 10.53 -11.26
C PRO A 697 5.75 10.33 -12.50
N PHE A 698 5.29 10.69 -13.70
CA PHE A 698 6.06 10.46 -14.94
C PHE A 698 7.43 11.18 -14.92
N THR A 699 7.45 12.41 -14.42
CA THR A 699 8.66 13.21 -14.15
C THR A 699 8.72 13.58 -12.67
N GLU A 700 9.94 13.75 -12.14
CA GLU A 700 10.19 14.21 -10.76
C GLU A 700 9.67 13.21 -9.70
N ALA A 701 9.62 13.59 -8.43
CA ALA A 701 9.06 12.75 -7.36
C ALA A 701 7.92 13.47 -6.65
N SER A 702 6.92 12.74 -6.16
CA SER A 702 5.83 13.30 -5.35
C SER A 702 6.38 13.80 -4.02
N PHE A 703 6.14 15.07 -3.69
CA PHE A 703 6.64 15.73 -2.48
C PHE A 703 5.65 15.62 -1.32
N ASP A 704 6.13 15.21 -0.15
CA ASP A 704 5.43 15.18 1.12
C ASP A 704 6.20 16.05 2.13
N LYS A 705 5.57 17.13 2.58
CA LYS A 705 6.16 18.15 3.45
C LYS A 705 6.07 17.78 4.95
N GLY A 706 5.44 16.65 5.29
CA GLY A 706 5.25 16.26 6.69
C GLY A 706 4.65 17.41 7.52
N ARG A 707 5.35 17.82 8.58
CA ARG A 707 4.94 18.94 9.45
C ARG A 707 5.54 20.25 8.95
N LEU A 708 4.67 21.20 8.58
CA LEU A 708 5.03 22.56 8.12
C LEU A 708 6.23 23.26 8.81
N PRO A 709 6.42 23.24 10.14
CA PRO A 709 7.55 23.93 10.79
C PRO A 709 8.88 23.14 10.79
N LEU A 710 8.88 21.89 10.32
CA LEU A 710 10.03 21.00 10.34
C LEU A 710 10.42 20.67 8.90
N LEU A 711 11.67 20.94 8.53
CA LEU A 711 12.22 20.47 7.25
C LEU A 711 12.78 19.05 7.36
N SER A 712 12.82 18.49 8.59
CA SER A 712 13.45 17.19 8.82
C SER A 712 12.61 16.00 8.39
N ASP A 713 11.30 16.20 8.24
CA ASP A 713 10.33 15.23 7.75
C ASP A 713 9.86 15.50 6.31
N ASP A 714 10.52 16.42 5.59
CA ASP A 714 10.35 16.59 4.14
C ASP A 714 10.86 15.33 3.40
N LYS A 715 9.95 14.64 2.72
CA LYS A 715 10.24 13.44 1.93
C LYS A 715 9.66 13.54 0.53
N ALA A 716 10.24 12.81 -0.40
CA ALA A 716 9.65 12.58 -1.70
C ALA A 716 9.55 11.09 -1.99
N ASN A 717 8.64 10.71 -2.88
CA ASN A 717 8.44 9.33 -3.29
C ASN A 717 8.20 9.21 -4.80
N TYR A 718 8.57 8.07 -5.36
CA TYR A 718 8.17 7.65 -6.70
C TYR A 718 8.00 6.14 -6.76
N MET A 719 7.23 5.68 -7.76
CA MET A 719 7.24 4.30 -8.20
C MET A 719 7.72 4.20 -9.64
N TYR A 720 8.40 3.11 -9.95
CA TYR A 720 8.93 2.80 -11.27
C TYR A 720 8.76 1.32 -11.54
N GLY A 721 8.62 0.95 -12.81
CA GLY A 721 8.73 -0.44 -13.20
C GLY A 721 8.98 -0.64 -14.69
N GLU A 722 9.18 -1.90 -15.04
CA GLU A 722 9.43 -2.36 -16.40
C GLU A 722 8.41 -3.46 -16.69
N LYS A 723 7.63 -3.33 -17.77
CA LYS A 723 6.57 -4.28 -18.12
C LYS A 723 6.61 -4.65 -19.59
N GLU A 724 5.99 -5.78 -19.90
CA GLU A 724 5.68 -6.18 -21.27
C GLU A 724 4.43 -5.42 -21.76
N ILE A 725 4.37 -5.13 -23.06
CA ILE A 725 3.18 -4.55 -23.70
C ILE A 725 2.68 -5.51 -24.78
N TRP A 726 1.41 -5.87 -24.63
CA TRP A 726 0.71 -6.82 -25.50
C TRP A 726 -0.53 -6.17 -26.11
N TYR A 727 -0.79 -6.50 -27.37
CA TYR A 727 -2.01 -6.09 -28.09
C TYR A 727 -2.59 -7.28 -28.84
N LEU A 728 -3.93 -7.37 -28.95
CA LEU A 728 -4.55 -8.36 -29.83
C LEU A 728 -4.18 -8.01 -31.27
N SER A 729 -3.73 -9.00 -32.02
CA SER A 729 -3.31 -8.81 -33.41
C SER A 729 -4.17 -9.62 -34.37
N SER A 730 -4.66 -10.79 -33.96
CA SER A 730 -5.66 -11.54 -34.71
C SER A 730 -6.59 -12.34 -33.79
N ALA A 731 -7.79 -12.61 -34.28
CA ALA A 731 -8.69 -13.58 -33.65
C ALA A 731 -9.36 -14.42 -34.73
N GLU A 732 -9.46 -15.73 -34.52
CA GLU A 732 -9.93 -16.68 -35.52
C GLU A 732 -10.90 -17.72 -34.95
N THR A 733 -11.75 -18.22 -35.85
CA THR A 733 -12.60 -19.40 -35.68
C THR A 733 -12.29 -20.36 -36.82
N LYS A 734 -12.99 -21.50 -36.87
CA LYS A 734 -12.87 -22.46 -37.98
C LYS A 734 -13.16 -21.86 -39.37
N THR A 735 -13.92 -20.77 -39.46
CA THR A 735 -14.39 -20.22 -40.75
C THR A 735 -13.92 -18.80 -41.03
N HIS A 736 -13.61 -17.99 -40.02
CA HIS A 736 -13.26 -16.58 -40.18
C HIS A 736 -12.03 -16.18 -39.39
N ILE A 737 -11.35 -15.14 -39.87
CA ILE A 737 -10.21 -14.51 -39.18
C ILE A 737 -10.41 -12.99 -39.17
N SER A 738 -10.13 -12.37 -38.03
CA SER A 738 -10.02 -10.93 -37.88
C SER A 738 -8.57 -10.53 -37.70
N GLU A 739 -8.16 -9.45 -38.34
CA GLU A 739 -6.80 -8.91 -38.33
C GLU A 739 -6.80 -7.45 -37.90
N TRP A 740 -5.89 -7.11 -36.99
CA TRP A 740 -5.86 -5.81 -36.31
C TRP A 740 -4.58 -5.09 -36.71
N HIS A 741 -4.73 -3.98 -37.43
CA HIS A 741 -3.61 -3.16 -37.89
C HIS A 741 -3.36 -2.03 -36.89
N LEU A 742 -2.12 -1.94 -36.40
CA LEU A 742 -1.75 -1.01 -35.35
C LEU A 742 -0.69 -0.02 -35.82
N SER A 743 -0.67 1.18 -35.25
CA SER A 743 0.43 2.13 -35.38
C SER A 743 0.81 2.77 -34.05
N ARG A 744 2.02 3.34 -33.99
CA ARG A 744 2.49 4.02 -32.77
C ARG A 744 1.65 5.24 -32.47
N ARG A 745 1.41 5.45 -31.17
CA ARG A 745 0.78 6.65 -30.63
C ARG A 745 1.78 7.78 -30.44
N LEU A 746 1.27 9.02 -30.42
CA LEU A 746 2.07 10.21 -30.06
C LEU A 746 2.14 10.37 -28.54
N ASP A 747 1.11 9.95 -27.82
CA ASP A 747 1.08 9.80 -26.36
C ASP A 747 1.46 8.36 -25.94
N GLY A 748 1.49 8.08 -24.64
CA GLY A 748 1.83 6.75 -24.13
C GLY A 748 3.30 6.38 -24.34
N LYS A 749 4.20 7.37 -24.40
CA LYS A 749 5.64 7.15 -24.40
C LYS A 749 6.09 6.70 -23.00
N GLY A 750 6.87 5.63 -22.93
CA GLY A 750 7.45 5.15 -21.68
C GLY A 750 8.45 6.15 -21.07
N ALA A 751 8.75 5.98 -19.79
CA ALA A 751 9.81 6.73 -19.13
C ALA A 751 11.19 6.38 -19.74
N ALA A 752 12.12 7.33 -19.72
CA ALA A 752 13.51 7.13 -20.13
C ALA A 752 14.26 6.18 -19.18
N ALA A 753 14.07 6.41 -17.88
CA ALA A 753 14.81 5.80 -16.78
C ALA A 753 14.04 5.92 -15.46
N GLU A 754 14.49 5.18 -14.44
CA GLU A 754 13.97 5.25 -13.06
C GLU A 754 14.06 6.67 -12.48
N LEU A 755 15.22 7.33 -12.66
CA LEU A 755 15.50 8.68 -12.16
C LEU A 755 15.30 9.71 -13.28
N GLN A 756 14.03 9.99 -13.61
CA GLN A 756 13.65 10.98 -14.62
C GLN A 756 13.13 12.28 -13.97
N ASN A 757 13.78 13.40 -14.29
CA ASN A 757 13.26 14.74 -13.99
C ASN A 757 12.59 15.36 -15.22
N MET A 758 12.01 16.55 -15.06
CA MET A 758 11.53 17.34 -16.19
C MET A 758 12.66 17.56 -17.20
N PRO A 759 12.46 17.22 -18.48
CA PRO A 759 13.47 17.44 -19.50
C PRO A 759 13.69 18.93 -19.72
N SER A 760 14.92 19.35 -20.01
CA SER A 760 15.17 20.72 -20.47
C SER A 760 14.57 20.94 -21.87
N PRO A 761 14.08 22.15 -22.20
CA PRO A 761 13.59 22.47 -23.54
C PRO A 761 14.63 22.09 -24.62
N GLY A 762 14.18 21.39 -25.67
CA GLY A 762 15.03 20.97 -26.81
C GLY A 762 15.65 19.57 -26.72
N ASN A 763 15.44 18.81 -25.64
CA ASN A 763 16.06 17.49 -25.43
C ASN A 763 15.07 16.29 -25.46
N LEU A 764 13.85 16.49 -25.98
CA LEU A 764 12.76 15.51 -25.89
C LEU A 764 12.80 14.40 -26.96
N ALA A 765 13.36 14.69 -28.13
CA ALA A 765 13.43 13.77 -29.27
C ALA A 765 14.53 12.69 -29.14
N SER A 766 15.50 12.86 -28.23
CA SER A 766 16.64 11.96 -28.01
C SER A 766 16.42 10.89 -26.94
N ILE A 767 15.27 10.93 -26.26
CA ILE A 767 14.95 9.99 -25.17
C ILE A 767 14.44 8.68 -25.77
N GLN A 768 15.30 7.64 -25.76
CA GLN A 768 14.95 6.27 -26.11
C GLN A 768 13.91 5.73 -25.09
N ALA A 769 12.69 5.55 -25.56
CA ALA A 769 11.58 5.03 -24.75
C ALA A 769 10.75 4.04 -25.56
N GLY A 770 9.98 3.20 -24.84
CA GLY A 770 8.92 2.39 -25.44
C GLY A 770 7.75 3.25 -25.90
N TYR A 771 6.99 2.76 -26.87
CA TYR A 771 5.77 3.39 -27.35
C TYR A 771 4.56 2.46 -27.18
N ALA A 772 3.43 3.04 -26.79
CA ALA A 772 2.12 2.41 -26.92
C ALA A 772 1.62 2.49 -28.38
N TYR A 773 0.65 1.64 -28.72
CA TYR A 773 0.06 1.56 -30.05
C TYR A 773 -1.44 1.84 -30.02
N LYS A 774 -1.98 2.23 -31.17
CA LYS A 774 -3.40 2.44 -31.44
C LYS A 774 -3.85 1.54 -32.58
N ILE A 775 -5.14 1.23 -32.62
CA ILE A 775 -5.74 0.48 -33.73
C ILE A 775 -6.06 1.45 -34.85
N ASP A 776 -5.50 1.24 -36.04
CA ASP A 776 -5.87 2.01 -37.23
C ASP A 776 -7.08 1.39 -37.94
N SER A 777 -7.11 0.06 -38.03
CA SER A 777 -8.24 -0.67 -38.64
C SER A 777 -8.32 -2.13 -38.18
N ILE A 778 -9.52 -2.71 -38.32
CA ILE A 778 -9.78 -4.12 -38.07
C ILE A 778 -10.49 -4.71 -39.30
N GLY A 779 -9.87 -5.70 -39.94
CA GLY A 779 -10.44 -6.40 -41.09
C GLY A 779 -10.98 -7.77 -40.70
N LEU A 780 -12.21 -8.09 -41.13
CA LEU A 780 -12.82 -9.41 -41.01
C LEU A 780 -12.76 -10.13 -42.36
N TYR A 781 -12.21 -11.33 -42.39
CA TYR A 781 -12.02 -12.12 -43.60
C TYR A 781 -12.60 -13.52 -43.46
N SER A 782 -13.02 -14.08 -44.59
CA SER A 782 -13.23 -15.52 -44.72
C SER A 782 -11.87 -16.23 -44.64
N LYS A 783 -11.73 -17.19 -43.74
CA LYS A 783 -10.43 -17.85 -43.48
C LYS A 783 -9.93 -18.59 -44.72
N ILE A 784 -10.82 -19.23 -45.48
CA ILE A 784 -10.47 -19.98 -46.70
C ILE A 784 -9.94 -19.09 -47.83
N GLU A 785 -10.37 -17.82 -47.89
CA GLU A 785 -9.91 -16.86 -48.90
C GLU A 785 -8.62 -16.17 -48.48
N ARG A 786 -8.51 -15.86 -47.17
CA ARG A 786 -7.38 -15.16 -46.58
C ARG A 786 -6.16 -16.04 -46.38
N ILE A 787 -6.35 -17.33 -46.08
CA ILE A 787 -5.30 -18.32 -45.86
C ILE A 787 -5.48 -19.45 -46.87
N GLN A 788 -4.75 -19.40 -47.98
CA GLN A 788 -4.80 -20.40 -49.05
C GLN A 788 -3.61 -21.34 -48.92
N ASN A 789 -3.87 -22.63 -48.69
CA ASN A 789 -2.83 -23.66 -48.47
C ASN A 789 -1.82 -23.26 -47.37
N GLY A 790 -2.30 -22.63 -46.30
CA GLY A 790 -1.48 -22.12 -45.20
C GLY A 790 -0.79 -20.79 -45.48
N ILE A 791 -0.81 -20.26 -46.70
CA ILE A 791 -0.15 -19.00 -47.08
C ILE A 791 -1.16 -17.84 -47.01
N LEU A 792 -0.72 -16.72 -46.43
CA LEU A 792 -1.49 -15.49 -46.40
C LEU A 792 -1.71 -14.96 -47.82
N ASN A 793 -2.96 -14.80 -48.24
CA ASN A 793 -3.35 -14.15 -49.49
C ASN A 793 -3.58 -12.65 -49.23
N PRO A 794 -2.61 -11.75 -49.53
CA PRO A 794 -2.75 -10.31 -49.30
C PRO A 794 -3.87 -9.65 -50.11
N ASN A 795 -4.36 -10.32 -51.15
CA ASN A 795 -5.41 -9.82 -52.04
C ASN A 795 -6.81 -10.33 -51.68
N ALA A 796 -6.98 -10.95 -50.51
CA ALA A 796 -8.30 -11.35 -50.04
C ALA A 796 -9.13 -10.10 -49.69
N ASP A 797 -10.35 -10.02 -50.22
CA ASP A 797 -11.24 -8.90 -49.94
C ASP A 797 -11.83 -9.04 -48.52
N PRO A 798 -11.73 -8.01 -47.66
CA PRO A 798 -12.36 -8.05 -46.34
C PRO A 798 -13.88 -8.05 -46.48
N ILE A 799 -14.55 -8.94 -45.74
CA ILE A 799 -16.02 -8.97 -45.65
C ILE A 799 -16.50 -7.64 -45.06
N SER A 800 -15.84 -7.20 -43.99
CA SER A 800 -16.05 -5.89 -43.38
C SER A 800 -14.74 -5.38 -42.79
N MET A 801 -14.57 -4.06 -42.78
CA MET A 801 -13.42 -3.40 -42.19
C MET A 801 -13.88 -2.20 -41.38
N ALA A 802 -13.52 -2.17 -40.09
CA ALA A 802 -13.71 -1.03 -39.20
C ALA A 802 -12.47 -0.13 -39.27
N HIS A 803 -12.68 1.17 -39.45
CA HIS A 803 -11.60 2.17 -39.58
C HIS A 803 -11.72 3.22 -38.49
N PHE A 804 -10.58 3.64 -37.93
CA PHE A 804 -10.52 4.56 -36.82
C PHE A 804 -9.74 5.83 -37.19
N GLU A 805 -10.32 6.99 -36.92
CA GLU A 805 -9.64 8.29 -37.05
C GLU A 805 -9.52 8.96 -35.68
N TYR A 806 -8.33 9.48 -35.38
CA TYR A 806 -7.99 10.03 -34.06
C TYR A 806 -7.48 11.47 -34.14
N SER A 807 -7.57 12.16 -33.01
CA SER A 807 -6.86 13.42 -32.72
C SER A 807 -6.11 13.33 -31.38
N TYR A 808 -5.38 14.40 -31.04
CA TYR A 808 -4.68 14.58 -29.76
C TYR A 808 -5.03 15.94 -29.14
N GLU A 809 -6.31 16.32 -29.23
CA GLU A 809 -6.82 17.63 -28.79
C GLU A 809 -7.20 17.67 -27.31
N LEU A 810 -7.49 16.51 -26.71
CA LEU A 810 -7.91 16.41 -25.31
C LEU A 810 -6.72 16.37 -24.36
N CYS A 811 -6.83 17.12 -23.26
CA CYS A 811 -5.83 17.19 -22.20
C CYS A 811 -4.44 17.55 -22.75
N GLY A 812 -4.31 18.73 -23.36
CA GLY A 812 -3.07 19.15 -24.03
C GLY A 812 -1.83 19.19 -23.12
N ASN A 813 -0.64 19.16 -23.72
CA ASN A 813 0.67 19.22 -23.07
C ASN A 813 1.00 18.10 -22.08
N VAL A 814 0.67 16.85 -22.43
CA VAL A 814 0.93 15.69 -21.59
C VAL A 814 2.42 15.32 -21.58
N PRO A 815 3.07 15.13 -20.41
CA PRO A 815 4.49 14.79 -20.31
C PRO A 815 4.96 13.54 -21.07
N ASN A 816 4.07 12.57 -21.28
CA ASN A 816 4.36 11.33 -22.01
C ASN A 816 3.98 11.40 -23.50
N ASN A 817 3.79 12.60 -24.04
CA ASN A 817 3.59 12.84 -25.47
C ASN A 817 4.91 13.28 -26.14
N VAL A 818 5.15 12.84 -27.38
CA VAL A 818 6.34 13.21 -28.17
C VAL A 818 6.46 14.72 -28.44
N ASN A 819 5.34 15.44 -28.40
CA ASN A 819 5.24 16.89 -28.63
C ASN A 819 5.14 17.69 -27.31
N PHE A 820 5.45 17.08 -26.16
CA PHE A 820 5.43 17.77 -24.86
C PHE A 820 6.37 18.98 -24.82
N ASP A 821 5.88 20.12 -24.33
CA ASP A 821 6.70 21.30 -24.02
C ASP A 821 6.88 21.42 -22.49
N PRO A 822 8.10 21.21 -21.98
CA PRO A 822 8.39 21.29 -20.55
C PRO A 822 8.43 22.73 -20.00
N THR A 823 8.25 23.75 -20.84
CA THR A 823 8.29 25.16 -20.44
C THR A 823 7.08 25.50 -19.55
N PRO A 824 7.28 25.92 -18.29
CA PRO A 824 6.17 26.25 -17.39
C PRO A 824 5.29 27.37 -17.95
N GLY A 825 3.97 27.16 -17.97
CA GLY A 825 3.00 28.13 -18.46
C GLY A 825 2.96 28.30 -19.99
N ALA A 826 3.68 27.47 -20.76
CA ALA A 826 3.55 27.45 -22.21
C ALA A 826 2.16 26.95 -22.63
N SER A 827 1.61 27.54 -23.68
CA SER A 827 0.41 27.03 -24.33
C SER A 827 0.67 25.61 -24.83
N ALA A 828 -0.30 24.71 -24.65
CA ALA A 828 -0.16 23.33 -25.10
C ALA A 828 0.15 23.28 -26.61
N PRO A 829 1.26 22.64 -27.03
CA PRO A 829 1.57 22.49 -28.45
C PRO A 829 0.49 21.70 -29.20
N ALA A 830 0.39 21.87 -30.52
CA ALA A 830 -0.50 21.06 -31.33
C ALA A 830 -0.14 19.56 -31.20
N ASN A 831 -1.16 18.71 -31.12
CA ASN A 831 -1.01 17.26 -30.96
C ASN A 831 -0.19 16.81 -29.73
N SER A 832 -0.20 17.61 -28.66
CA SER A 832 0.45 17.28 -27.38
C SER A 832 -0.50 16.65 -26.34
N GLY A 833 -1.76 16.43 -26.70
CA GLY A 833 -2.77 15.82 -25.84
C GLY A 833 -2.76 14.29 -25.82
N LYS A 834 -3.86 13.70 -25.36
CA LYS A 834 -4.10 12.25 -25.31
C LYS A 834 -4.83 11.74 -26.55
N LEU A 835 -4.61 10.48 -26.91
CA LEU A 835 -5.29 9.84 -28.04
C LEU A 835 -6.81 9.94 -27.86
N SER A 836 -7.50 10.52 -28.84
CA SER A 836 -8.94 10.78 -28.79
C SER A 836 -9.61 10.29 -30.07
N LEU A 837 -10.62 9.43 -29.96
CA LEU A 837 -11.33 8.88 -31.13
C LEU A 837 -12.27 9.93 -31.73
N LYS A 838 -12.12 10.26 -33.02
CA LYS A 838 -12.92 11.27 -33.72
C LYS A 838 -13.93 10.67 -34.68
N LYS A 839 -13.56 9.60 -35.39
CA LYS A 839 -14.49 8.91 -36.29
C LYS A 839 -14.29 7.40 -36.25
N LEU A 840 -15.40 6.69 -36.48
CA LEU A 840 -15.44 5.26 -36.73
C LEU A 840 -16.35 5.01 -37.94
N TRP A 841 -15.90 4.27 -38.93
CA TRP A 841 -16.74 3.85 -40.05
C TRP A 841 -16.42 2.45 -40.51
N PHE A 842 -17.34 1.89 -41.28
CA PHE A 842 -17.26 0.53 -41.77
C PHE A 842 -17.27 0.52 -43.29
N THR A 843 -16.34 -0.19 -43.91
CA THR A 843 -16.40 -0.54 -45.32
C THR A 843 -16.71 -2.03 -45.46
N GLN A 844 -17.34 -2.42 -46.56
CA GLN A 844 -17.72 -3.81 -46.82
C GLN A 844 -17.24 -4.19 -48.22
N GLN A 845 -16.42 -5.24 -48.31
CA GLN A 845 -15.82 -5.68 -49.57
C GLN A 845 -15.22 -4.47 -50.33
N ASN A 846 -15.58 -4.32 -51.60
CA ASN A 846 -15.10 -3.24 -52.47
C ASN A 846 -15.94 -1.94 -52.37
N SER A 847 -16.84 -1.83 -51.40
CA SER A 847 -17.69 -0.65 -51.21
C SER A 847 -17.13 0.33 -50.18
N SER A 848 -16.77 1.53 -50.64
CA SER A 848 -16.38 2.65 -49.78
C SER A 848 -17.55 3.50 -49.28
N ARG A 849 -18.80 3.13 -49.59
CA ARG A 849 -19.99 3.94 -49.27
C ARG A 849 -20.10 4.28 -47.78
N GLY A 850 -19.75 3.34 -46.90
CA GLY A 850 -19.82 3.57 -45.46
C GLY A 850 -18.84 4.63 -44.94
N ALA A 851 -17.77 4.97 -45.69
CA ALA A 851 -16.89 6.08 -45.36
C ALA A 851 -17.58 7.46 -45.44
N HIS A 852 -18.69 7.58 -46.18
CA HIS A 852 -19.49 8.80 -46.24
C HIS A 852 -20.50 8.93 -45.09
N SER A 853 -20.68 7.89 -44.27
CA SER A 853 -21.61 7.87 -43.14
C SER A 853 -20.91 7.37 -41.86
N PRO A 854 -19.85 8.06 -41.38
CA PRO A 854 -19.14 7.66 -40.17
C PRO A 854 -19.94 7.98 -38.91
N TYR A 855 -19.68 7.24 -37.83
CA TYR A 855 -19.86 7.77 -36.48
C TYR A 855 -18.87 8.91 -36.27
N GLN A 856 -19.32 10.03 -35.72
CA GLN A 856 -18.45 11.16 -35.39
C GLN A 856 -18.61 11.52 -33.91
N PHE A 857 -17.47 11.75 -33.25
CA PHE A 857 -17.40 12.00 -31.82
C PHE A 857 -16.91 13.42 -31.56
N GLY A 858 -17.80 14.22 -30.97
CA GLY A 858 -17.58 15.60 -30.59
C GLY A 858 -17.23 15.71 -29.10
N TYR A 859 -16.13 16.39 -28.80
CA TYR A 859 -15.70 16.72 -27.44
C TYR A 859 -15.67 18.25 -27.30
N ASP A 860 -15.76 18.75 -26.06
CA ASP A 860 -15.58 20.18 -25.80
C ASP A 860 -14.08 20.50 -25.73
N ALA A 861 -13.47 20.82 -26.87
CA ALA A 861 -12.04 21.06 -26.97
C ALA A 861 -11.61 22.51 -26.63
N SER A 862 -12.54 23.43 -26.40
CA SER A 862 -12.28 24.88 -26.37
C SER A 862 -12.57 25.58 -25.04
N GLY A 863 -13.29 24.94 -24.10
CA GLY A 863 -13.50 25.53 -22.78
C GLY A 863 -12.32 25.31 -21.82
N ASN A 864 -11.89 26.38 -21.13
CA ASN A 864 -10.77 26.34 -20.18
C ASN A 864 -10.94 25.33 -19.03
N LEU A 865 -12.17 24.97 -18.67
CA LEU A 865 -12.49 23.98 -17.63
C LEU A 865 -12.94 22.62 -18.19
N SER A 866 -13.42 22.57 -19.43
CA SER A 866 -13.90 21.35 -20.09
C SER A 866 -12.82 20.66 -20.94
N ASN A 867 -11.73 21.35 -21.27
CA ASN A 867 -10.50 20.74 -21.78
C ASN A 867 -9.25 21.44 -21.25
N PRO A 868 -9.01 21.41 -19.91
CA PRO A 868 -7.78 21.95 -19.37
C PRO A 868 -6.58 21.13 -19.86
N ALA A 869 -5.46 21.81 -20.08
CA ALA A 869 -4.17 21.16 -20.30
C ALA A 869 -3.76 20.31 -19.09
N TYR A 870 -2.90 19.33 -19.30
CA TYR A 870 -2.37 18.48 -18.24
C TYR A 870 -1.57 19.32 -17.24
N ASP A 871 -2.03 19.35 -16.00
CA ASP A 871 -1.32 19.87 -14.84
C ASP A 871 -1.68 18.99 -13.64
N GLY A 872 -0.72 18.15 -13.22
CA GLY A 872 -0.92 17.22 -12.12
C GLY A 872 -1.30 17.86 -10.77
N HIS A 873 -1.22 19.20 -10.67
CA HIS A 873 -1.66 19.98 -9.51
C HIS A 873 -3.05 20.62 -9.68
N ALA A 874 -3.53 20.80 -10.92
CA ALA A 874 -4.81 21.43 -11.22
C ALA A 874 -5.98 20.43 -11.19
N GLN A 875 -5.98 19.51 -10.23
CA GLN A 875 -7.04 18.52 -10.04
C GLN A 875 -7.37 18.33 -8.56
N ASP A 876 -8.59 17.93 -8.27
CA ASP A 876 -9.00 17.54 -6.93
C ASP A 876 -8.70 16.05 -6.63
N ARG A 877 -9.00 15.59 -5.42
CA ARG A 877 -8.80 14.19 -4.98
C ARG A 877 -9.61 13.16 -5.79
N TRP A 878 -10.61 13.60 -6.53
CA TRP A 878 -11.44 12.75 -7.39
C TRP A 878 -10.95 12.76 -8.85
N GLY A 879 -9.93 13.58 -9.16
CA GLY A 879 -9.36 13.69 -10.51
C GLY A 879 -10.08 14.69 -11.41
N THR A 880 -11.04 15.46 -10.88
CA THR A 880 -11.74 16.52 -11.60
C THR A 880 -10.86 17.77 -11.67
N PRO A 881 -10.82 18.50 -12.80
CA PRO A 881 -10.06 19.74 -12.90
C PRO A 881 -10.43 20.76 -11.83
N LYS A 882 -9.40 21.29 -11.18
CA LYS A 882 -9.48 22.33 -10.17
C LYS A 882 -8.36 23.34 -10.42
N PRO A 883 -8.57 24.35 -11.27
CA PRO A 883 -7.55 25.37 -11.51
C PRO A 883 -7.27 26.16 -10.23
N TYR A 884 -6.05 26.67 -10.14
CA TYR A 884 -5.56 27.41 -8.97
C TYR A 884 -4.95 28.74 -9.41
N THR A 885 -5.09 29.77 -8.58
CA THR A 885 -4.34 31.04 -8.72
C THR A 885 -3.11 31.03 -7.84
N ASN A 886 -3.23 30.46 -6.64
CA ASN A 886 -2.13 30.14 -5.75
C ASN A 886 -1.94 28.63 -5.69
N PHE A 887 -0.71 28.21 -5.97
CA PHE A 887 -0.29 26.82 -5.88
C PHE A 887 -0.69 26.16 -4.55
N CYS A 888 -0.62 26.88 -3.43
CA CYS A 888 -0.94 26.32 -2.11
C CYS A 888 -2.42 25.93 -1.94
N ASP A 889 -3.33 26.49 -2.72
CA ASP A 889 -4.78 26.30 -2.51
C ASP A 889 -5.20 24.83 -2.69
N ASN A 890 -4.68 24.16 -3.74
CA ASN A 890 -4.99 22.75 -3.99
C ASN A 890 -4.20 21.80 -3.08
N ALA A 891 -3.02 22.20 -2.60
CA ALA A 891 -2.26 21.39 -1.65
C ALA A 891 -2.98 21.33 -0.28
N GLU A 892 -3.51 22.46 0.19
CA GLU A 892 -4.19 22.57 1.48
C GLU A 892 -5.67 22.14 1.42
N TYR A 893 -6.35 22.43 0.31
CA TYR A 893 -7.75 22.10 0.08
C TYR A 893 -7.89 21.24 -1.18
N PRO A 894 -7.46 19.96 -1.12
CA PRO A 894 -7.36 19.11 -2.31
C PRO A 894 -8.72 18.57 -2.78
N TYR A 895 -9.81 18.85 -2.07
CA TYR A 895 -11.15 18.40 -2.43
C TYR A 895 -11.82 19.39 -3.39
N THR A 896 -12.90 18.93 -4.05
CA THR A 896 -13.74 19.74 -4.94
C THR A 896 -14.10 21.08 -4.31
N ASN A 897 -14.06 22.16 -5.08
CA ASN A 897 -14.38 23.48 -4.57
C ASN A 897 -15.88 23.62 -4.25
N GLN A 898 -16.23 23.44 -2.98
CA GLN A 898 -17.61 23.50 -2.52
C GLN A 898 -18.21 24.91 -2.59
N TYR A 899 -17.39 25.95 -2.75
CA TYR A 899 -17.82 27.34 -2.88
C TYR A 899 -17.93 27.81 -4.35
N GLY A 900 -17.63 26.93 -5.31
CA GLY A 900 -17.75 27.22 -6.75
C GLY A 900 -19.22 27.31 -7.21
N SER A 901 -19.45 27.98 -8.33
CA SER A 901 -20.78 27.98 -8.95
C SER A 901 -21.06 26.59 -9.55
N ARG A 902 -22.34 26.16 -9.52
CA ARG A 902 -22.74 24.86 -10.10
C ARG A 902 -22.29 24.72 -11.56
N ALA A 903 -22.47 25.76 -12.37
CA ALA A 903 -22.00 25.78 -13.76
C ALA A 903 -20.49 25.53 -13.92
N SER A 904 -19.64 26.07 -13.02
CA SER A 904 -18.20 25.81 -13.06
C SER A 904 -17.85 24.37 -12.68
N LEU A 905 -18.58 23.80 -11.71
CA LEU A 905 -18.40 22.41 -11.29
C LEU A 905 -18.86 21.44 -12.37
N ASP A 906 -20.00 21.70 -13.01
CA ASP A 906 -20.52 20.89 -14.10
C ASP A 906 -19.60 20.94 -15.34
N SER A 907 -19.04 22.12 -15.64
CA SER A 907 -18.04 22.26 -16.71
C SER A 907 -16.78 21.44 -16.43
N ALA A 908 -16.27 21.48 -15.20
CA ALA A 908 -15.11 20.68 -14.78
C ALA A 908 -15.42 19.18 -14.75
N ALA A 909 -16.61 18.77 -14.29
CA ALA A 909 -17.06 17.38 -14.31
C ALA A 909 -17.17 16.83 -15.74
N SER A 910 -17.50 17.70 -16.70
CA SER A 910 -17.57 17.34 -18.12
C SER A 910 -16.22 17.30 -18.84
N ALA A 911 -15.12 17.53 -18.13
CA ALA A 911 -13.81 17.66 -18.74
C ALA A 911 -13.42 16.41 -19.54
N TRP A 912 -12.92 16.65 -20.76
CA TRP A 912 -12.47 15.63 -21.72
C TRP A 912 -13.54 14.60 -22.13
N SER A 913 -14.78 14.77 -21.68
CA SER A 913 -15.86 13.80 -21.91
C SER A 913 -16.59 14.09 -23.22
N LEU A 914 -17.21 13.04 -23.77
CA LEU A 914 -17.92 13.09 -25.05
C LEU A 914 -19.19 13.95 -24.92
N LYS A 915 -19.34 14.96 -25.78
CA LYS A 915 -20.48 15.90 -25.77
C LYS A 915 -21.49 15.65 -26.88
N GLU A 916 -21.03 15.14 -28.01
CA GLU A 916 -21.88 14.91 -29.16
C GLU A 916 -21.50 13.62 -29.89
N ILE A 917 -22.50 12.84 -30.30
CA ILE A 917 -22.35 11.69 -31.18
C ILE A 917 -23.22 11.91 -32.41
N THR A 918 -22.59 12.02 -33.58
CA THR A 918 -23.30 11.98 -34.86
C THR A 918 -23.30 10.55 -35.35
N LEU A 919 -24.49 9.99 -35.51
CA LEU A 919 -24.70 8.62 -35.98
C LEU A 919 -24.57 8.55 -37.52
N PRO A 920 -24.24 7.39 -38.09
CA PRO A 920 -24.25 7.15 -39.54
C PRO A 920 -25.55 7.52 -40.24
N THR A 921 -26.68 7.44 -39.51
CA THR A 921 -28.02 7.80 -39.99
C THR A 921 -28.24 9.32 -40.09
N GLY A 922 -27.31 10.13 -39.59
CA GLY A 922 -27.44 11.59 -39.47
C GLY A 922 -28.09 12.06 -38.16
N GLY A 923 -28.52 11.15 -37.29
CA GLY A 923 -29.02 11.51 -35.95
C GLY A 923 -27.91 12.07 -35.05
N ILE A 924 -28.22 13.05 -34.23
CA ILE A 924 -27.27 13.69 -33.30
C ILE A 924 -27.73 13.43 -31.87
N MET A 925 -26.84 12.87 -31.05
CA MET A 925 -27.02 12.72 -29.61
C MET A 925 -26.14 13.74 -28.90
N ARG A 926 -26.71 14.54 -28.00
CA ARG A 926 -25.99 15.49 -27.15
C ARG A 926 -26.00 15.02 -25.71
N ILE A 927 -24.86 15.14 -25.05
CA ILE A 927 -24.63 14.66 -23.69
C ILE A 927 -24.24 15.84 -22.81
N ASP A 928 -25.06 16.10 -21.81
CA ASP A 928 -24.79 17.06 -20.75
C ASP A 928 -24.34 16.31 -19.50
N TYR A 929 -23.37 16.89 -18.78
CA TYR A 929 -22.82 16.32 -17.55
C TYR A 929 -23.05 17.30 -16.42
N GLU A 930 -23.22 16.76 -15.23
CA GLU A 930 -23.31 17.51 -14.00
C GLU A 930 -22.35 16.93 -12.96
N ALA A 931 -21.89 17.76 -12.03
CA ALA A 931 -21.06 17.30 -10.93
C ALA A 931 -21.89 16.47 -9.93
N ASP A 932 -21.30 15.40 -9.40
CA ASP A 932 -21.94 14.59 -8.36
C ASP A 932 -22.36 15.44 -7.15
N ASP A 933 -23.53 15.14 -6.59
CA ASP A 933 -23.99 15.68 -5.30
C ASP A 933 -24.54 14.56 -4.42
N TYR A 934 -24.19 14.60 -3.14
CA TYR A 934 -24.56 13.58 -2.16
C TYR A 934 -25.22 14.23 -0.96
N ALA A 935 -26.51 13.92 -0.74
CA ALA A 935 -27.22 14.36 0.46
C ALA A 935 -26.81 13.56 1.72
N TYR A 936 -26.43 12.29 1.54
CA TYR A 936 -26.13 11.35 2.61
C TYR A 936 -24.90 10.49 2.30
N VAL A 937 -24.07 10.28 3.31
CA VAL A 937 -23.07 9.21 3.32
C VAL A 937 -23.64 8.10 4.20
N GLN A 938 -24.10 7.02 3.56
CA GLN A 938 -24.90 5.97 4.18
C GLN A 938 -26.17 6.53 4.86
N ASN A 939 -26.23 6.47 6.19
CA ASN A 939 -27.37 6.93 6.99
C ASN A 939 -27.12 8.26 7.71
N LYS A 940 -26.02 8.95 7.40
CA LYS A 940 -25.69 10.27 7.95
C LYS A 940 -25.73 11.31 6.84
N ARG A 941 -26.16 12.53 7.14
CA ARG A 941 -26.09 13.65 6.21
C ARG A 941 -24.63 13.87 5.80
N ALA A 942 -24.38 14.13 4.52
CA ALA A 942 -23.03 14.36 4.03
C ALA A 942 -22.38 15.53 4.78
N ALA A 943 -21.15 15.30 5.26
CA ALA A 943 -20.38 16.31 5.99
C ALA A 943 -19.71 17.29 5.01
N ARG A 944 -19.47 18.51 5.46
CA ARG A 944 -18.88 19.59 4.66
C ARG A 944 -17.55 20.04 5.25
N MET A 945 -16.59 20.41 4.40
CA MET A 945 -15.32 20.99 4.85
C MET A 945 -15.44 22.51 4.83
N PHE A 946 -14.90 23.17 5.87
CA PHE A 946 -14.92 24.63 5.99
C PHE A 946 -13.50 25.19 5.90
N LYS A 947 -13.31 26.22 5.07
CA LYS A 947 -12.04 26.95 4.99
C LYS A 947 -11.81 27.70 6.31
N ILE A 948 -10.67 27.47 6.96
CA ILE A 948 -10.28 28.23 8.16
C ILE A 948 -9.77 29.60 7.68
N LYS A 949 -10.42 30.67 8.15
CA LYS A 949 -10.08 32.05 7.80
C LYS A 949 -9.14 32.70 8.79
N SER A 950 -9.25 32.38 10.09
CA SER A 950 -8.37 32.96 11.11
C SER A 950 -8.35 32.11 12.39
N LEU A 951 -7.24 32.18 13.12
CA LEU A 951 -7.08 31.65 14.48
C LEU A 951 -6.98 32.77 15.54
N THR A 952 -7.08 34.03 15.12
CA THR A 952 -6.96 35.23 15.97
C THR A 952 -8.15 36.17 15.76
N SER A 953 -8.43 37.03 16.74
CA SER A 953 -9.55 37.98 16.71
C SER A 953 -9.31 39.23 15.85
N GLY A 954 -8.19 39.29 15.11
CA GLY A 954 -7.82 40.41 14.22
C GLY A 954 -8.57 40.40 12.88
N ALA A 955 -8.28 41.40 12.03
CA ALA A 955 -8.89 41.55 10.71
C ALA A 955 -8.92 40.21 9.95
N ILE A 956 -10.10 39.86 9.43
CA ILE A 956 -10.35 38.59 8.72
C ILE A 956 -9.70 38.70 7.32
N SER A 957 -8.38 38.58 7.26
CA SER A 957 -7.66 38.29 6.02
C SER A 957 -7.52 36.78 5.87
N ASP A 958 -7.41 36.27 4.64
CA ASP A 958 -6.97 34.88 4.43
C ASP A 958 -5.65 34.66 5.17
N ILE A 959 -5.53 33.55 5.90
CA ILE A 959 -4.30 33.17 6.60
C ILE A 959 -3.18 33.13 5.55
N THR A 960 -2.26 34.10 5.61
CA THR A 960 -1.07 34.08 4.77
C THR A 960 0.01 33.38 5.60
N TYR A 961 0.23 32.10 5.32
CA TYR A 961 1.01 31.17 6.16
C TYR A 961 2.48 31.57 6.43
N THR A 962 2.97 32.68 5.86
CA THR A 962 4.34 33.17 6.06
C THR A 962 4.51 34.10 7.27
N GLN A 963 3.44 34.69 7.84
CA GLN A 963 3.58 35.64 8.96
C GLN A 963 2.79 35.31 10.24
N ASP A 964 1.61 34.69 10.16
CA ASP A 964 0.73 34.62 11.34
C ASP A 964 1.05 33.54 12.38
N TYR A 965 1.91 32.56 12.06
CA TYR A 965 2.39 31.60 13.07
C TYR A 965 3.47 32.16 13.99
N LYS A 966 4.04 33.33 13.66
CA LYS A 966 5.09 34.00 14.46
C LYS A 966 4.54 35.12 15.35
N SER A 967 3.25 35.43 15.30
CA SER A 967 2.68 36.53 16.09
C SER A 967 2.47 36.11 17.55
N ASN A 968 2.87 37.01 18.45
CA ASN A 968 2.93 36.82 19.90
C ASN A 968 1.57 36.47 20.49
N TYR A 969 1.35 35.21 20.85
CA TYR A 969 0.20 34.83 21.67
C TYR A 969 0.42 35.30 23.12
N THR A 970 -0.38 36.26 23.56
CA THR A 970 -0.50 36.64 24.97
C THR A 970 -1.23 35.54 25.75
N GLN A 971 -0.70 35.16 26.91
CA GLN A 971 -1.34 34.22 27.84
C GLN A 971 -2.76 34.72 28.20
N GLY A 972 -3.80 33.95 27.86
CA GLY A 972 -5.17 34.17 28.37
C GLY A 972 -6.29 34.25 27.33
N GLU A 973 -5.99 34.35 26.03
CA GLU A 973 -7.04 34.39 25.01
C GLU A 973 -7.63 33.00 24.72
N ARG A 974 -8.97 32.90 24.72
CA ARG A 974 -9.68 31.70 24.26
C ARG A 974 -9.35 31.50 22.79
N ARG A 975 -8.76 30.35 22.43
CA ARG A 975 -8.52 29.97 21.04
C ARG A 975 -9.84 29.95 20.29
N ARG A 976 -10.00 30.85 19.32
CA ARG A 976 -11.17 30.91 18.43
C ARG A 976 -10.73 30.48 17.05
N ILE A 977 -11.52 29.62 16.42
CA ILE A 977 -11.34 29.24 15.02
C ILE A 977 -12.43 29.96 14.24
N TYR A 978 -12.03 30.80 13.30
CA TYR A 978 -12.94 31.47 12.37
C TYR A 978 -12.90 30.70 11.06
N PHE A 979 -14.07 30.33 10.54
CA PHE A 979 -14.21 29.58 9.30
C PHE A 979 -15.30 30.20 8.41
N GLU A 980 -15.19 30.00 7.11
CA GLU A 980 -16.09 30.57 6.11
C GLU A 980 -17.31 29.68 5.90
N THR A 981 -18.52 30.21 6.13
CA THR A 981 -19.76 29.51 5.83
C THR A 981 -20.19 29.74 4.38
N PRO A 982 -20.77 28.73 3.71
CA PRO A 982 -21.20 28.82 2.32
C PRO A 982 -22.43 29.68 2.12
N PHE A 983 -23.21 29.89 3.18
CA PHE A 983 -24.40 30.75 3.18
C PHE A 983 -24.26 31.80 4.29
N PRO A 984 -24.83 33.00 4.10
CA PRO A 984 -24.92 34.01 5.15
C PRO A 984 -25.66 33.45 6.36
N ILE A 985 -25.07 33.61 7.55
CA ILE A 985 -25.74 33.27 8.82
C ILE A 985 -26.53 34.50 9.25
N ALA A 986 -27.86 34.45 9.14
CA ALA A 986 -28.74 35.55 9.55
C ALA A 986 -29.23 35.39 11.00
N SER A 987 -29.21 34.17 11.52
CA SER A 987 -29.72 33.83 12.85
C SER A 987 -28.92 32.70 13.51
N LYS A 988 -29.11 32.54 14.82
CA LYS A 988 -28.55 31.40 15.56
C LYS A 988 -29.13 30.06 15.09
N ALA A 989 -30.38 30.03 14.61
CA ALA A 989 -30.98 28.80 14.07
C ALA A 989 -30.26 28.33 12.80
N ASP A 990 -29.70 29.25 12.02
CA ASP A 990 -28.89 28.92 10.83
C ASP A 990 -27.56 28.26 11.22
N LEU A 991 -27.13 28.37 12.49
CA LEU A 991 -25.94 27.70 13.01
C LEU A 991 -26.21 26.26 13.46
N ASP A 992 -27.44 25.92 13.84
CA ASP A 992 -27.77 24.60 14.40
C ASP A 992 -27.36 23.41 13.51
N PRO A 993 -27.51 23.47 12.17
CA PRO A 993 -27.03 22.40 11.28
C PRO A 993 -25.52 22.19 11.30
N TYR A 994 -24.73 23.23 11.64
CA TYR A 994 -23.27 23.17 11.69
C TYR A 994 -22.74 22.52 12.98
N PHE A 995 -23.54 22.52 14.05
CA PHE A 995 -23.17 21.95 15.36
C PHE A 995 -23.84 20.60 15.64
N ALA A 996 -24.77 20.13 14.81
CA ALA A 996 -25.54 18.90 14.99
C ALA A 996 -24.73 17.58 14.97
N GLY A 997 -23.40 17.64 15.02
CA GLY A 997 -22.51 16.48 15.08
C GLY A 997 -21.15 16.73 15.74
N MET A 998 -20.97 17.89 16.41
CA MET A 998 -19.79 18.17 17.26
C MET A 998 -19.93 17.56 18.64
#